data_AF-A0A957PX15-F1
#
_entry.id   AF-A0A957PX15-F1
#
_cell.length_a   1.000
_cell.length_b   1.000
_cell.length_c   1.000
_cell.angle_alpha   90.00
_cell.angle_beta   90.00
_cell.angle_gamma   90.00
#
_symmetry.space_group_name_H-M   'P 1'
#
loop_
_entity.id
_entity.type
_entity.pdbx_description
1 polymer ?
#
loop_
_entity_poly.entity_id
_entity_poly.type
_entity_poly.pdbx_seq_one_letter_code
_entity_poly.pdbx_strand_id
1 'polypeptide(L)'
;MALDYGFELLRDETIEELQTRARIYRHQQSGAELLSLENDDENKVFGVTFRTPPTDSTGLPHIMEHAVLSGSQKYPLKEPFVQLVKGSLKTYLNASTYPDKTLYPVASTNTQDFYNLIDVYLDAVFHPLLTRNHLAQEGWHYELASPDGPLIYKGVVFNEMKGAYSSPDSLLFRFGKQALFPDNAYRHDSGGDPREIPNLTYEQFRAFHATYYHPSNALIYFYGDDDPEQRLKLLDEQLRAFHAINVDSAVPLQRPFAQPTQSAFTYAADAETDLHNKNYIQLSWLLPENEDRSLVMGLSALSYAILGTPASPLRKALTESGLGEDVTGGGLGTYLRQMVFSVGMKGVAADKLTAVETLILETLTTLATDGIEAATIEAAVNTIEFNLRENNTGSYPRGLSLMLRALSTWAYGRDPLMPLRYEEPLAELKETLAENPAYFQQLIQTYLLDNAHRSTVTLHPDGDLAQQMRAAEEEQLAQVYATLDEPKRQAIVEQATALQQIHEAPDDPAALAALPMLTLGDLEKEVKTIPLLVEHAHGAEILFHDLFTNGILYLNVGFDLKTVPHHLLPYLHLFGRALLEMGTATEDYVQLQQRIGAKTGGIWHSTLVAPQTNSSETIAKFFLSGKATVAQSPEMFAIMQDMLCGVALDNRDRFRQIVLKAKARNEAALVPSGHSVVADRIRAAFNTAYWIEEETGGVNYLFFLRKLIQRIDEDWPSVLQELEQLRAL
;
A
#
# COMPACT_ATOMS: atom_id res chain seq x y z
N MET A 1 -18.23 -37.60 -6.47
CA MET A 1 -17.26 -37.19 -5.43
C MET A 1 -18.03 -36.99 -4.14
N ALA A 2 -17.42 -37.20 -2.97
CA ALA A 2 -18.08 -36.91 -1.70
C ALA A 2 -18.18 -35.39 -1.55
N LEU A 3 -19.34 -34.90 -1.09
CA LEU A 3 -19.54 -33.49 -0.77
C LEU A 3 -19.34 -33.32 0.74
N ASP A 4 -18.65 -32.25 1.12
CA ASP A 4 -18.49 -31.84 2.51
C ASP A 4 -19.16 -30.48 2.68
N TYR A 5 -20.24 -30.42 3.48
CA TYR A 5 -21.12 -29.24 3.59
C TYR A 5 -21.48 -28.60 2.23
N GLY A 6 -21.86 -29.40 1.22
CA GLY A 6 -22.22 -28.89 -0.11
C GLY A 6 -21.04 -28.48 -1.02
N PHE A 7 -19.80 -28.59 -0.54
CA PHE A 7 -18.59 -28.31 -1.32
C PHE A 7 -18.01 -29.56 -1.98
N GLU A 8 -17.61 -29.39 -3.24
CA GLU A 8 -16.77 -30.33 -3.99
C GLU A 8 -15.31 -29.87 -3.89
N LEU A 9 -14.43 -30.74 -3.39
CA LEU A 9 -12.98 -30.52 -3.41
C LEU A 9 -12.45 -30.74 -4.83
N LEU A 10 -11.88 -29.69 -5.43
CA LEU A 10 -11.35 -29.70 -6.79
C LEU A 10 -9.84 -30.01 -6.81
N ARG A 11 -9.09 -29.43 -5.88
CA ARG A 11 -7.62 -29.57 -5.77
C ARG A 11 -7.19 -29.52 -4.31
N ASP A 12 -6.14 -30.28 -4.01
CA ASP A 12 -5.51 -30.38 -2.69
C ASP A 12 -4.00 -30.57 -2.89
N GLU A 13 -3.23 -29.54 -2.59
CA GLU A 13 -1.78 -29.52 -2.81
C GLU A 13 -1.05 -28.77 -1.70
N THR A 14 0.24 -29.03 -1.52
CA THR A 14 1.11 -28.29 -0.59
C THR A 14 1.93 -27.27 -1.38
N ILE A 15 2.01 -26.04 -0.84
CA ILE A 15 2.93 -25.00 -1.28
C ILE A 15 4.09 -25.00 -0.28
N GLU A 16 5.17 -25.70 -0.64
CA GLU A 16 6.34 -25.91 0.23
C GLU A 16 6.99 -24.57 0.62
N GLU A 17 7.03 -23.61 -0.30
CA GLU A 17 7.59 -22.26 -0.08
C GLU A 17 6.91 -21.51 1.08
N LEU A 18 5.65 -21.86 1.36
CA LEU A 18 4.81 -21.22 2.37
C LEU A 18 4.46 -22.16 3.52
N GLN A 19 4.94 -23.42 3.51
CA GLN A 19 4.52 -24.49 4.43
C GLN A 19 3.00 -24.55 4.62
N THR A 20 2.27 -24.41 3.52
CA THR A 20 0.82 -24.21 3.52
C THR A 20 0.15 -25.27 2.65
N ARG A 21 -0.87 -25.94 3.18
CA ARG A 21 -1.76 -26.80 2.39
C ARG A 21 -2.84 -25.96 1.75
N ALA A 22 -2.93 -25.97 0.44
CA ALA A 22 -3.91 -25.24 -0.36
C ALA A 22 -5.00 -26.19 -0.86
N ARG A 23 -6.26 -25.90 -0.51
CA ARG A 23 -7.43 -26.64 -0.98
C ARG A 23 -8.39 -25.72 -1.73
N ILE A 24 -8.75 -26.11 -2.94
CA ILE A 24 -9.70 -25.36 -3.78
C ILE A 24 -11.00 -26.14 -3.84
N TYR A 25 -12.10 -25.47 -3.50
CA TYR A 25 -13.43 -26.04 -3.50
C TYR A 25 -14.37 -25.26 -4.41
N ARG A 26 -15.47 -25.91 -4.79
CA ARG A 26 -16.64 -25.27 -5.38
C ARG A 26 -17.89 -25.68 -4.64
N HIS A 27 -18.70 -24.71 -4.20
CA HIS A 27 -20.01 -24.99 -3.63
C HIS A 27 -20.97 -25.43 -4.73
N GLN A 28 -21.52 -26.64 -4.63
CA GLN A 28 -22.23 -27.28 -5.73
C GLN A 28 -23.50 -26.51 -6.14
N GLN A 29 -24.24 -25.97 -5.17
CA GLN A 29 -25.54 -25.35 -5.44
C GLN A 29 -25.43 -23.92 -5.95
N SER A 30 -24.56 -23.11 -5.32
CA SER A 30 -24.43 -21.68 -5.63
C SER A 30 -23.34 -21.38 -6.68
N GLY A 31 -22.42 -22.32 -6.90
CA GLY A 31 -21.28 -22.15 -7.80
C GLY A 31 -20.11 -21.33 -7.23
N ALA A 32 -20.17 -20.90 -5.97
CA ALA A 32 -19.11 -20.13 -5.34
C ALA A 32 -17.80 -20.91 -5.28
N GLU A 33 -16.67 -20.22 -5.50
CA GLU A 33 -15.34 -20.81 -5.39
C GLU A 33 -14.70 -20.44 -4.06
N LEU A 34 -14.00 -21.41 -3.46
CA LEU A 34 -13.29 -21.25 -2.19
C LEU A 34 -11.83 -21.65 -2.35
N LEU A 35 -10.92 -20.77 -1.97
CA LEU A 35 -9.52 -21.08 -1.71
C LEU A 35 -9.27 -21.12 -0.20
N SER A 36 -8.96 -22.31 0.33
CA SER A 36 -8.60 -22.54 1.73
C SER A 36 -7.10 -22.79 1.84
N LEU A 37 -6.37 -21.83 2.40
CA LEU A 37 -4.97 -21.98 2.79
C LEU A 37 -4.89 -22.37 4.27
N GLU A 38 -4.17 -23.44 4.57
CA GLU A 38 -4.12 -24.06 5.90
C GLU A 38 -2.67 -24.18 6.35
N ASN A 39 -2.35 -23.54 7.48
CA ASN A 39 -1.01 -23.48 8.08
C ASN A 39 -1.12 -23.11 9.56
N ASP A 40 0.03 -22.93 10.22
CA ASP A 40 0.13 -22.65 11.66
C ASP A 40 0.17 -21.13 12.00
N ASP A 41 -0.22 -20.25 11.06
CA ASP A 41 -0.26 -18.80 11.32
C ASP A 41 -1.52 -18.42 12.09
N GLU A 42 -1.34 -18.00 13.35
CA GLU A 42 -2.43 -17.59 14.24
C GLU A 42 -3.26 -16.43 13.69
N ASN A 43 -2.68 -15.57 12.86
CA ASN A 43 -3.35 -14.40 12.32
C ASN A 43 -4.20 -14.76 11.10
N LYS A 44 -5.33 -15.39 11.38
CA LYS A 44 -6.28 -15.90 10.37
C LYS A 44 -6.81 -14.76 9.52
N VAL A 45 -7.02 -15.05 8.24
CA VAL A 45 -7.58 -14.10 7.28
C VAL A 45 -8.75 -14.74 6.54
N PHE A 46 -9.84 -13.98 6.44
CA PHE A 46 -10.97 -14.28 5.58
C PHE A 46 -11.14 -13.14 4.60
N GLY A 47 -11.57 -13.45 3.39
CA GLY A 47 -12.04 -12.43 2.46
C GLY A 47 -13.04 -12.99 1.47
N VAL A 48 -13.99 -12.14 1.09
CA VAL A 48 -14.86 -12.38 -0.06
C VAL A 48 -14.61 -11.29 -1.09
N THR A 49 -14.42 -11.71 -2.34
CA THR A 49 -14.17 -10.81 -3.47
C THR A 49 -15.22 -11.01 -4.54
N PHE A 50 -15.78 -9.92 -5.05
CA PHE A 50 -16.69 -9.93 -6.20
C PHE A 50 -16.02 -9.26 -7.39
N ARG A 51 -16.15 -9.85 -8.58
CA ARG A 51 -15.73 -9.20 -9.82
C ARG A 51 -16.77 -8.15 -10.21
N THR A 52 -16.38 -6.89 -10.21
CA THR A 52 -17.25 -5.71 -10.29
C THR A 52 -16.75 -4.71 -11.35
N PRO A 53 -16.54 -5.14 -12.61
CA PRO A 53 -16.08 -4.22 -13.66
C PRO A 53 -17.09 -3.10 -13.89
N PRO A 54 -16.68 -1.81 -13.79
CA PRO A 54 -17.59 -0.70 -14.01
C PRO A 54 -17.98 -0.57 -15.50
N THR A 55 -19.20 -0.11 -15.76
CA THR A 55 -19.71 0.19 -17.10
C THR A 55 -19.70 1.67 -17.46
N ASP A 56 -19.53 2.53 -16.45
CA ASP A 56 -19.46 3.99 -16.49
C ASP A 56 -18.63 4.50 -15.29
N SER A 57 -18.46 5.81 -15.13
CA SER A 57 -17.72 6.40 -13.99
C SER A 57 -18.65 6.93 -12.90
N THR A 58 -19.84 6.34 -12.73
CA THR A 58 -20.75 6.72 -11.62
C THR A 58 -20.23 6.30 -10.24
N GLY A 59 -19.15 5.51 -10.17
CA GLY A 59 -18.60 5.00 -8.91
C GLY A 59 -19.43 3.89 -8.27
N LEU A 60 -20.35 3.28 -9.02
CA LEU A 60 -21.27 2.29 -8.48
C LEU A 60 -20.61 1.12 -7.72
N PRO A 61 -19.48 0.52 -8.16
CA PRO A 61 -18.77 -0.48 -7.36
C PRO A 61 -18.34 0.04 -5.99
N HIS A 62 -17.85 1.28 -5.92
CA HIS A 62 -17.36 1.92 -4.70
C HIS A 62 -18.50 2.31 -3.75
N ILE A 63 -19.58 2.87 -4.29
CA ILE A 63 -20.80 3.18 -3.52
C ILE A 63 -21.42 1.91 -2.95
N MET A 64 -21.42 0.81 -3.72
CA MET A 64 -21.88 -0.47 -3.22
C MET A 64 -21.02 -0.99 -2.08
N GLU A 65 -19.70 -0.80 -2.16
CA GLU A 65 -18.76 -1.23 -1.13
C GLU A 65 -19.04 -0.60 0.24
N HIS A 66 -19.28 0.70 0.26
CA HIS A 66 -19.74 1.38 1.46
C HIS A 66 -21.12 0.89 1.90
N ALA A 67 -22.08 0.84 0.96
CA ALA A 67 -23.48 0.65 1.33
C ALA A 67 -23.83 -0.74 1.85
N VAL A 68 -23.08 -1.79 1.47
CA VAL A 68 -23.31 -3.14 2.04
C VAL A 68 -22.86 -3.22 3.50
N LEU A 69 -21.94 -2.36 3.94
CA LEU A 69 -21.46 -2.31 5.32
C LEU A 69 -22.32 -1.43 6.24
N SER A 70 -23.31 -0.72 5.69
CA SER A 70 -24.24 0.15 6.41
C SER A 70 -25.52 -0.57 6.86
N GLY A 71 -25.42 -1.86 7.19
CA GLY A 71 -26.51 -2.66 7.75
C GLY A 71 -27.04 -3.76 6.83
N SER A 72 -27.42 -4.87 7.46
CA SER A 72 -27.85 -6.10 6.79
C SER A 72 -29.10 -6.70 7.44
N GLN A 73 -29.62 -7.79 6.89
CA GLN A 73 -30.84 -8.43 7.40
C GLN A 73 -30.67 -8.98 8.82
N LYS A 74 -29.53 -9.61 9.12
CA LYS A 74 -29.20 -10.12 10.45
C LYS A 74 -28.75 -9.00 11.40
N TYR A 75 -28.07 -7.99 10.85
CA TYR A 75 -27.51 -6.87 11.60
C TYR A 75 -28.06 -5.52 11.09
N PRO A 76 -29.33 -5.18 11.38
CA PRO A 76 -29.97 -3.96 10.89
C PRO A 76 -29.55 -2.72 11.70
N LEU A 77 -28.24 -2.56 11.91
CA LEU A 77 -27.61 -1.40 12.51
C LEU A 77 -27.28 -0.37 11.44
N LYS A 78 -27.09 0.88 11.85
CA LYS A 78 -26.67 1.93 10.92
C LYS A 78 -25.24 1.75 10.44
N GLU A 79 -24.35 1.35 11.37
CA GLU A 79 -22.92 1.17 11.10
C GLU A 79 -22.37 -0.08 11.83
N PRO A 80 -22.75 -1.31 11.43
CA PRO A 80 -22.19 -2.54 11.99
C PRO A 80 -20.66 -2.54 11.95
N PHE A 81 -20.06 -2.06 10.85
CA PHE A 81 -18.61 -1.95 10.69
C PHE A 81 -17.95 -1.16 11.83
N VAL A 82 -18.52 -0.02 12.24
CA VAL A 82 -17.98 0.81 13.33
C VAL A 82 -18.10 0.11 14.68
N GLN A 83 -19.15 -0.67 14.89
CA GLN A 83 -19.29 -1.47 16.12
C GLN A 83 -18.22 -2.58 16.18
N LEU A 84 -17.91 -3.23 15.07
CA LEU A 84 -16.77 -4.15 14.98
C LEU A 84 -15.45 -3.44 15.25
N VAL A 85 -15.26 -2.21 14.75
CA VAL A 85 -14.06 -1.42 15.05
C VAL A 85 -13.87 -1.21 16.56
N LYS A 86 -14.96 -0.99 17.30
CA LYS A 86 -14.93 -0.72 18.74
C LYS A 86 -14.82 -1.98 19.60
N GLY A 87 -15.43 -3.09 19.18
CA GLY A 87 -15.69 -4.25 20.05
C GLY A 87 -14.98 -5.56 19.70
N SER A 88 -14.15 -5.60 18.65
CA SER A 88 -13.44 -6.81 18.20
C SER A 88 -11.94 -6.79 18.54
N LEU A 89 -11.32 -7.97 18.48
CA LEU A 89 -9.86 -8.17 18.55
C LEU A 89 -9.21 -8.25 17.16
N LYS A 90 -9.88 -7.72 16.13
CA LYS A 90 -9.40 -7.68 14.75
C LYS A 90 -7.94 -7.21 14.66
N THR A 91 -7.15 -7.89 13.87
CA THR A 91 -5.85 -7.41 13.39
C THR A 91 -6.00 -6.63 12.08
N TYR A 92 -7.06 -6.90 11.32
CA TYR A 92 -7.42 -6.17 10.11
C TYR A 92 -8.93 -6.20 9.89
N LEU A 93 -9.49 -5.09 9.42
CA LEU A 93 -10.89 -4.95 9.04
C LEU A 93 -11.00 -3.80 8.07
N ASN A 94 -11.35 -4.12 6.83
CA ASN A 94 -11.51 -3.11 5.81
C ASN A 94 -12.42 -3.63 4.70
N ALA A 95 -12.66 -2.78 3.72
CA ALA A 95 -13.13 -3.15 2.39
C ALA A 95 -12.40 -2.29 1.36
N SER A 96 -12.40 -2.69 0.10
CA SER A 96 -11.66 -1.98 -0.95
C SER A 96 -12.25 -2.20 -2.32
N THR A 97 -12.35 -1.13 -3.10
CA THR A 97 -12.78 -1.17 -4.50
C THR A 97 -11.59 -0.98 -5.44
N TYR A 98 -11.25 -2.03 -6.18
CA TYR A 98 -10.26 -2.03 -7.26
C TYR A 98 -10.96 -1.70 -8.59
N PRO A 99 -10.19 -1.47 -9.68
CA PRO A 99 -10.75 -1.15 -10.99
C PRO A 99 -11.77 -2.14 -11.57
N ASP A 100 -11.79 -3.39 -11.09
CA ASP A 100 -12.63 -4.47 -11.61
C ASP A 100 -13.11 -5.48 -10.55
N LYS A 101 -12.85 -5.22 -9.28
CA LYS A 101 -13.19 -6.13 -8.18
C LYS A 101 -13.37 -5.38 -6.87
N THR A 102 -14.23 -5.89 -5.99
CA THR A 102 -14.48 -5.34 -4.66
C THR A 102 -14.20 -6.43 -3.62
N LEU A 103 -13.42 -6.10 -2.60
CA LEU A 103 -12.90 -7.05 -1.61
C LEU A 103 -13.35 -6.66 -0.21
N TYR A 104 -13.70 -7.67 0.60
CA TYR A 104 -14.10 -7.51 2.00
C TYR A 104 -13.27 -8.43 2.92
N PRO A 105 -12.02 -8.05 3.24
CA PRO A 105 -11.16 -8.85 4.10
C PRO A 105 -11.26 -8.49 5.59
N VAL A 106 -11.16 -9.51 6.43
CA VAL A 106 -11.02 -9.42 7.88
C VAL A 106 -9.91 -10.34 8.37
N ALA A 107 -9.28 -9.98 9.48
CA ALA A 107 -8.28 -10.81 10.13
C ALA A 107 -8.37 -10.70 11.65
N SER A 108 -8.07 -11.79 12.34
CA SER A 108 -7.99 -11.83 13.80
C SER A 108 -7.13 -13.00 14.26
N THR A 109 -6.42 -12.81 15.37
CA THR A 109 -5.71 -13.92 16.03
C THR A 109 -6.63 -14.74 16.95
N ASN A 110 -7.77 -14.17 17.35
CA ASN A 110 -8.75 -14.87 18.17
C ASN A 110 -9.77 -15.59 17.28
N THR A 111 -9.88 -16.91 17.43
CA THR A 111 -10.76 -17.74 16.58
C THR A 111 -12.23 -17.36 16.70
N GLN A 112 -12.73 -17.04 17.89
CA GLN A 112 -14.14 -16.66 18.06
C GLN A 112 -14.42 -15.27 17.45
N ASP A 113 -13.49 -14.33 17.63
CA ASP A 113 -13.54 -13.01 17.00
C ASP A 113 -13.53 -13.14 15.48
N PHE A 114 -12.64 -13.96 14.93
CA PHE A 114 -12.54 -14.25 13.51
C PHE A 114 -13.90 -14.71 12.93
N TYR A 115 -14.56 -15.67 13.57
CA TYR A 115 -15.87 -16.14 13.13
C TYR A 115 -16.99 -15.10 13.32
N ASN A 116 -16.92 -14.27 14.35
CA ASN A 116 -17.86 -13.15 14.52
C ASN A 116 -17.72 -12.14 13.36
N LEU A 117 -16.48 -11.80 12.98
CA LEU A 117 -16.20 -10.89 11.86
C LEU A 117 -16.70 -11.46 10.54
N ILE A 118 -16.42 -12.75 10.27
CA ILE A 118 -16.88 -13.46 9.08
C ILE A 118 -18.40 -13.43 8.96
N ASP A 119 -19.10 -13.75 10.06
CA ASP A 119 -20.55 -13.82 10.06
C ASP A 119 -21.22 -12.46 9.77
N VAL A 120 -20.68 -11.37 10.33
CA VAL A 120 -21.16 -10.01 10.02
C VAL A 120 -20.83 -9.63 8.57
N TYR A 121 -19.63 -9.95 8.07
CA TYR A 121 -19.22 -9.63 6.70
C TYR A 121 -20.01 -10.42 5.65
N LEU A 122 -20.27 -11.71 5.87
CA LEU A 122 -21.05 -12.55 4.97
C LEU A 122 -22.49 -12.04 4.86
N ASP A 123 -23.13 -11.70 5.99
CA ASP A 123 -24.48 -11.15 5.96
C ASP A 123 -24.52 -9.76 5.33
N ALA A 124 -23.51 -8.92 5.57
CA ALA A 124 -23.35 -7.62 4.93
C ALA A 124 -23.31 -7.74 3.39
N VAL A 125 -22.45 -8.60 2.84
CA VAL A 125 -22.29 -8.67 1.38
C VAL A 125 -23.44 -9.38 0.68
N PHE A 126 -24.04 -10.42 1.28
CA PHE A 126 -25.08 -11.23 0.63
C PHE A 126 -26.50 -10.77 0.95
N HIS A 127 -26.73 -10.19 2.13
CA HIS A 127 -28.04 -9.79 2.62
C HIS A 127 -28.09 -8.32 3.13
N PRO A 128 -27.54 -7.34 2.39
CA PRO A 128 -27.59 -5.93 2.81
C PRO A 128 -29.01 -5.35 2.69
N LEU A 129 -29.29 -4.30 3.46
CA LEU A 129 -30.59 -3.62 3.43
C LEU A 129 -30.81 -2.81 2.13
N LEU A 130 -29.78 -2.07 1.71
CA LEU A 130 -29.73 -1.26 0.47
C LEU A 130 -31.01 -0.47 0.18
N THR A 131 -31.47 0.36 1.11
CA THR A 131 -32.64 1.24 0.89
C THR A 131 -32.24 2.51 0.13
N ARG A 132 -33.21 3.33 -0.30
CA ARG A 132 -32.93 4.65 -0.91
C ARG A 132 -32.08 5.55 0.00
N ASN A 133 -32.24 5.43 1.31
CA ASN A 133 -31.44 6.18 2.28
C ASN A 133 -29.98 5.75 2.29
N HIS A 134 -29.69 4.46 2.03
CA HIS A 134 -28.31 3.97 1.95
C HIS A 134 -27.60 4.56 0.73
N LEU A 135 -28.27 4.58 -0.43
CA LEU A 135 -27.72 5.26 -1.61
C LEU A 135 -27.56 6.76 -1.38
N ALA A 136 -28.53 7.41 -0.75
CA ALA A 136 -28.46 8.84 -0.47
C ALA A 136 -27.25 9.17 0.43
N GLN A 137 -27.08 8.40 1.51
CA GLN A 137 -25.98 8.58 2.45
C GLN A 137 -24.61 8.25 1.82
N GLU A 138 -24.44 7.03 1.33
CA GLU A 138 -23.13 6.52 0.92
C GLU A 138 -22.73 7.01 -0.47
N GLY A 139 -23.69 7.13 -1.39
CA GLY A 139 -23.43 7.57 -2.76
C GLY A 139 -23.58 9.07 -2.90
N TRP A 140 -24.81 9.51 -3.18
CA TRP A 140 -25.13 10.91 -3.38
C TRP A 140 -26.63 11.20 -3.19
N HIS A 141 -26.96 12.43 -2.81
CA HIS A 141 -28.30 13.01 -2.84
C HIS A 141 -28.23 14.53 -3.02
N TYR A 142 -29.39 15.12 -3.35
CA TYR A 142 -29.61 16.55 -3.22
C TYR A 142 -29.95 16.92 -1.77
N GLU A 143 -29.39 18.02 -1.28
CA GLU A 143 -29.74 18.59 0.02
C GLU A 143 -30.22 20.04 -0.14
N LEU A 144 -31.27 20.39 0.62
CA LEU A 144 -31.80 21.75 0.78
C LEU A 144 -31.99 22.01 2.27
N ALA A 145 -31.46 23.12 2.77
CA ALA A 145 -31.74 23.58 4.14
C ALA A 145 -33.15 24.20 4.28
N SER A 146 -33.69 24.73 3.19
CA SER A 146 -35.06 25.25 3.08
C SER A 146 -35.51 25.22 1.62
N PRO A 147 -36.83 25.31 1.33
CA PRO A 147 -37.33 25.24 -0.05
C PRO A 147 -36.81 26.34 -0.99
N ASP A 148 -36.36 27.47 -0.43
CA ASP A 148 -35.77 28.61 -1.16
C ASP A 148 -34.23 28.67 -1.04
N GLY A 149 -33.62 27.68 -0.37
CA GLY A 149 -32.17 27.62 -0.15
C GLY A 149 -31.38 27.11 -1.36
N PRO A 150 -30.04 27.17 -1.30
CA PRO A 150 -29.19 26.62 -2.35
C PRO A 150 -29.26 25.08 -2.36
N LEU A 151 -29.52 24.51 -3.53
CA LEU A 151 -29.44 23.07 -3.76
C LEU A 151 -27.97 22.65 -3.82
N ILE A 152 -27.58 21.63 -3.06
CA ILE A 152 -26.21 21.09 -3.07
C ILE A 152 -26.20 19.58 -3.27
N TYR A 153 -25.09 19.03 -3.76
CA TYR A 153 -24.80 17.59 -3.71
C TYR A 153 -24.18 17.21 -2.37
N LYS A 154 -24.53 16.04 -1.86
CA LYS A 154 -23.94 15.46 -0.65
C LYS A 154 -23.94 13.94 -0.72
N GLY A 155 -22.98 13.30 -0.06
CA GLY A 155 -22.83 11.85 0.02
C GLY A 155 -21.42 11.48 0.43
N VAL A 156 -21.21 10.32 1.04
CA VAL A 156 -19.88 9.89 1.53
C VAL A 156 -18.91 9.75 0.36
N VAL A 157 -19.20 8.87 -0.60
CA VAL A 157 -18.35 8.62 -1.77
C VAL A 157 -18.25 9.85 -2.68
N PHE A 158 -19.34 10.61 -2.86
CA PHE A 158 -19.28 11.86 -3.62
C PHE A 158 -18.24 12.83 -3.05
N ASN A 159 -18.22 13.03 -1.72
CA ASN A 159 -17.27 13.92 -1.07
C ASN A 159 -15.84 13.35 -1.05
N GLU A 160 -15.70 12.04 -0.83
CA GLU A 160 -14.42 11.35 -0.90
C GLU A 160 -13.78 11.51 -2.28
N MET A 161 -14.55 11.28 -3.35
CA MET A 161 -14.06 11.39 -4.72
C MET A 161 -13.76 12.84 -5.11
N LYS A 162 -14.46 13.85 -4.56
CA LYS A 162 -14.01 15.26 -4.71
C LYS A 162 -12.65 15.48 -4.09
N GLY A 163 -12.37 14.86 -2.94
CA GLY A 163 -11.05 14.83 -2.32
C GLY A 163 -10.01 14.13 -3.20
N ALA A 164 -10.29 12.91 -3.68
CA ALA A 164 -9.38 12.16 -4.55
C ALA A 164 -9.07 12.89 -5.86
N TYR A 165 -10.06 13.55 -6.49
CA TYR A 165 -9.90 14.36 -7.69
C TYR A 165 -9.11 15.65 -7.47
N SER A 166 -8.85 16.04 -6.22
CA SER A 166 -7.96 17.16 -5.90
C SER A 166 -6.47 16.76 -5.82
N SER A 167 -6.17 15.46 -5.81
CA SER A 167 -4.80 14.93 -5.75
C SER A 167 -4.22 14.72 -7.15
N PRO A 168 -3.17 15.46 -7.56
CA PRO A 168 -2.56 15.32 -8.88
C PRO A 168 -1.98 13.91 -9.12
N ASP A 169 -1.41 13.29 -8.10
CA ASP A 169 -0.90 11.91 -8.17
C ASP A 169 -2.06 10.92 -8.46
N SER A 170 -3.22 11.09 -7.80
CA SER A 170 -4.41 10.25 -8.05
C SER A 170 -4.96 10.43 -9.45
N LEU A 171 -5.02 11.68 -9.94
CA LEU A 171 -5.42 12.02 -11.30
C LEU A 171 -4.48 11.39 -12.33
N LEU A 172 -3.16 11.49 -12.14
CA LEU A 172 -2.17 10.93 -13.05
C LEU A 172 -2.29 9.41 -13.15
N PHE A 173 -2.42 8.71 -12.02
CA PHE A 173 -2.63 7.27 -12.00
C PHE A 173 -3.89 6.87 -12.78
N ARG A 174 -5.01 7.58 -12.54
CA ARG A 174 -6.26 7.33 -13.25
C ARG A 174 -6.13 7.58 -14.75
N PHE A 175 -5.68 8.76 -15.16
CA PHE A 175 -5.56 9.11 -16.57
C PHE A 175 -4.56 8.20 -17.30
N GLY A 176 -3.47 7.80 -16.62
CA GLY A 176 -2.53 6.79 -17.12
C GLY A 176 -3.22 5.46 -17.43
N LYS A 177 -4.02 4.93 -16.50
CA LYS A 177 -4.82 3.72 -16.70
C LYS A 177 -5.83 3.90 -17.84
N GLN A 178 -6.60 4.99 -17.85
CA GLN A 178 -7.63 5.22 -18.86
C GLN A 178 -7.04 5.37 -20.28
N ALA A 179 -5.90 6.05 -20.41
CA ALA A 179 -5.20 6.19 -21.67
C ALA A 179 -4.62 4.87 -22.19
N LEU A 180 -4.23 3.96 -21.28
CA LEU A 180 -3.68 2.65 -21.62
C LEU A 180 -4.77 1.61 -21.93
N PHE A 181 -5.97 1.74 -21.37
CA PHE A 181 -7.05 0.74 -21.50
C PHE A 181 -8.36 1.30 -22.08
N PRO A 182 -8.37 1.85 -23.32
CA PRO A 182 -9.57 2.48 -23.88
C PRO A 182 -10.70 1.50 -24.22
N ASP A 183 -10.45 0.21 -24.39
CA ASP A 183 -11.41 -0.75 -24.96
C ASP A 183 -12.18 -1.58 -23.91
N ASN A 184 -11.75 -1.57 -22.65
CA ASN A 184 -12.37 -2.38 -21.58
C ASN A 184 -12.79 -1.52 -20.36
N ALA A 185 -13.16 -2.18 -19.26
CA ALA A 185 -13.71 -1.53 -18.06
C ALA A 185 -12.75 -0.53 -17.40
N TYR A 186 -11.43 -0.67 -17.58
CA TYR A 186 -10.44 0.18 -16.94
C TYR A 186 -10.40 1.62 -17.48
N ARG A 187 -11.10 1.92 -18.59
CA ARG A 187 -11.34 3.29 -19.06
C ARG A 187 -12.22 4.11 -18.11
N HIS A 188 -12.96 3.44 -17.24
CA HIS A 188 -13.86 4.08 -16.28
C HIS A 188 -13.19 4.24 -14.92
N ASP A 189 -13.71 5.18 -14.12
CA ASP A 189 -13.33 5.31 -12.72
C ASP A 189 -14.30 4.49 -11.85
N SER A 190 -13.83 3.34 -11.35
CA SER A 190 -14.59 2.51 -10.41
C SER A 190 -14.86 3.20 -9.07
N GLY A 191 -14.01 4.16 -8.68
CA GLY A 191 -14.21 4.99 -7.49
C GLY A 191 -15.30 6.05 -7.69
N GLY A 192 -15.46 6.53 -8.92
CA GLY A 192 -16.48 7.46 -9.35
C GLY A 192 -15.96 8.86 -9.67
N ASP A 193 -16.38 9.39 -10.82
CA ASP A 193 -16.17 10.79 -11.17
C ASP A 193 -17.23 11.65 -10.48
N PRO A 194 -16.88 12.66 -9.68
CA PRO A 194 -17.87 13.55 -9.06
C PRO A 194 -18.86 14.17 -10.05
N ARG A 195 -18.52 14.29 -11.33
CA ARG A 195 -19.42 14.78 -12.38
C ARG A 195 -20.41 13.72 -12.87
N GLU A 196 -20.09 12.44 -12.71
CA GLU A 196 -20.92 11.30 -13.13
C GLU A 196 -21.65 10.61 -11.98
N ILE A 197 -21.13 10.66 -10.74
CA ILE A 197 -21.78 10.09 -9.54
C ILE A 197 -23.27 10.51 -9.46
N PRO A 198 -23.66 11.79 -9.67
CA PRO A 198 -25.05 12.21 -9.64
C PRO A 198 -25.97 11.62 -10.72
N ASN A 199 -25.44 10.83 -11.66
CA ASN A 199 -26.24 10.12 -12.65
C ASN A 199 -26.65 8.73 -12.17
N LEU A 200 -26.11 8.25 -11.04
CA LEU A 200 -26.47 6.94 -10.49
C LEU A 200 -27.89 6.93 -9.93
N THR A 201 -28.71 6.01 -10.43
CA THR A 201 -30.08 5.77 -9.95
C THR A 201 -30.13 4.65 -8.90
N TYR A 202 -31.18 4.67 -8.07
CA TYR A 202 -31.42 3.60 -7.09
C TYR A 202 -31.67 2.24 -7.75
N GLU A 203 -32.30 2.24 -8.91
CA GLU A 203 -32.60 1.03 -9.67
C GLU A 203 -31.30 0.38 -10.20
N GLN A 204 -30.36 1.17 -10.71
CA GLN A 204 -29.01 0.69 -11.07
C GLN A 204 -28.28 0.17 -9.83
N PHE A 205 -28.33 0.90 -8.72
CA PHE A 205 -27.71 0.52 -7.45
C PHE A 205 -28.20 -0.86 -6.96
N ARG A 206 -29.52 -1.09 -6.95
CA ARG A 206 -30.11 -2.39 -6.57
C ARG A 206 -29.78 -3.50 -7.56
N ALA A 207 -29.85 -3.22 -8.86
CA ALA A 207 -29.58 -4.21 -9.91
C ALA A 207 -28.12 -4.66 -9.90
N PHE A 208 -27.19 -3.76 -9.60
CA PHE A 208 -25.77 -4.05 -9.51
C PHE A 208 -25.46 -5.04 -8.39
N HIS A 209 -26.01 -4.84 -7.18
CA HIS A 209 -25.89 -5.81 -6.09
C HIS A 209 -26.47 -7.17 -6.49
N ALA A 210 -27.71 -7.18 -6.96
CA ALA A 210 -28.42 -8.41 -7.34
C ALA A 210 -27.68 -9.24 -8.42
N THR A 211 -26.89 -8.57 -9.27
CA THR A 211 -26.13 -9.21 -10.34
C THR A 211 -24.73 -9.63 -9.89
N TYR A 212 -23.94 -8.69 -9.35
CA TYR A 212 -22.51 -8.90 -9.11
C TYR A 212 -22.18 -9.47 -7.73
N TYR A 213 -23.06 -9.33 -6.74
CA TYR A 213 -22.87 -9.85 -5.37
C TYR A 213 -23.46 -11.26 -5.20
N HIS A 214 -23.83 -11.92 -6.30
CA HIS A 214 -24.27 -13.31 -6.27
C HIS A 214 -23.08 -14.25 -5.99
N PRO A 215 -23.24 -15.33 -5.19
CA PRO A 215 -22.14 -16.24 -4.89
C PRO A 215 -21.46 -16.89 -6.10
N SER A 216 -22.15 -17.06 -7.23
CA SER A 216 -21.55 -17.55 -8.49
C SER A 216 -20.47 -16.60 -9.06
N ASN A 217 -20.39 -15.37 -8.57
CA ASN A 217 -19.36 -14.38 -8.90
C ASN A 217 -18.40 -14.10 -7.73
N ALA A 218 -18.60 -14.78 -6.59
CA ALA A 218 -17.80 -14.62 -5.39
C ALA A 218 -16.57 -15.53 -5.41
N LEU A 219 -15.43 -14.97 -5.04
CA LEU A 219 -14.18 -15.67 -4.78
C LEU A 219 -13.92 -15.57 -3.27
N ILE A 220 -14.05 -16.69 -2.57
CA ILE A 220 -14.02 -16.75 -1.10
C ILE A 220 -12.68 -17.32 -0.64
N TYR A 221 -12.01 -16.64 0.28
CA TYR A 221 -10.66 -16.97 0.71
C TYR A 221 -10.59 -17.18 2.22
N PHE A 222 -9.85 -18.21 2.64
CA PHE A 222 -9.47 -18.46 4.02
C PHE A 222 -7.97 -18.73 4.13
N TYR A 223 -7.37 -18.30 5.24
CA TYR A 223 -5.98 -18.51 5.60
C TYR A 223 -5.83 -18.61 7.11
N GLY A 224 -4.95 -19.50 7.58
CA GLY A 224 -4.52 -19.59 8.98
C GLY A 224 -4.75 -20.98 9.57
N ASP A 225 -4.67 -21.03 10.91
CA ASP A 225 -4.72 -22.22 11.76
C ASP A 225 -6.10 -22.51 12.38
N ASP A 226 -7.19 -21.90 11.88
CA ASP A 226 -8.55 -22.27 12.28
C ASP A 226 -9.01 -23.60 11.66
N ASP A 227 -10.04 -24.22 12.25
CA ASP A 227 -10.56 -25.51 11.81
C ASP A 227 -11.14 -25.44 10.38
N PRO A 228 -10.56 -26.15 9.40
CA PRO A 228 -11.05 -26.10 8.03
C PRO A 228 -12.47 -26.61 7.84
N GLU A 229 -12.97 -27.52 8.67
CA GLU A 229 -14.35 -28.01 8.58
C GLU A 229 -15.35 -26.90 8.92
N GLN A 230 -15.01 -26.09 9.94
CA GLN A 230 -15.81 -24.95 10.35
C GLN A 230 -15.91 -23.87 9.25
N ARG A 231 -14.87 -23.71 8.42
CA ARG A 231 -14.90 -22.83 7.23
C ARG A 231 -16.01 -23.24 6.27
N LEU A 232 -16.08 -24.52 5.91
CA LEU A 232 -17.07 -25.05 4.97
C LEU A 232 -18.49 -24.92 5.52
N LYS A 233 -18.67 -25.25 6.80
CA LYS A 233 -19.97 -25.14 7.49
C LYS A 233 -20.51 -23.71 7.51
N LEU A 234 -19.68 -22.73 7.88
CA LEU A 234 -20.08 -21.31 7.93
C LEU A 234 -20.51 -20.81 6.55
N LEU A 235 -19.79 -21.20 5.50
CA LEU A 235 -20.13 -20.82 4.14
C LEU A 235 -21.41 -21.51 3.65
N ASP A 236 -21.59 -22.81 3.87
CA ASP A 236 -22.80 -23.53 3.44
C ASP A 236 -24.07 -22.90 4.03
N GLU A 237 -24.05 -22.48 5.30
CA GLU A 237 -25.18 -21.82 5.96
C GLU A 237 -25.68 -20.59 5.19
N GLN A 238 -24.77 -19.82 4.59
CA GLN A 238 -25.05 -18.63 3.78
C GLN A 238 -25.35 -18.98 2.31
N LEU A 239 -24.64 -19.96 1.75
CA LEU A 239 -24.63 -20.23 0.32
C LEU A 239 -25.73 -21.18 -0.17
N ARG A 240 -26.25 -22.06 0.70
CA ARG A 240 -27.27 -23.07 0.35
C ARG A 240 -28.62 -22.51 -0.10
N ALA A 241 -28.90 -21.23 0.18
CA ALA A 241 -30.11 -20.57 -0.28
C ALA A 241 -30.02 -20.11 -1.75
N PHE A 242 -28.81 -20.05 -2.32
CA PHE A 242 -28.57 -19.57 -3.67
C PHE A 242 -28.55 -20.71 -4.68
N HIS A 243 -28.92 -20.40 -5.91
CA HIS A 243 -28.78 -21.29 -7.06
C HIS A 243 -27.86 -20.65 -8.08
N ALA A 244 -26.94 -21.43 -8.64
CA ALA A 244 -25.96 -20.91 -9.58
C ALA A 244 -26.61 -20.13 -10.75
N ILE A 245 -26.06 -18.95 -11.04
CA ILE A 245 -26.43 -18.12 -12.19
C ILE A 245 -25.18 -17.82 -13.03
N ASN A 246 -25.38 -17.39 -14.27
CA ASN A 246 -24.32 -16.83 -15.08
C ASN A 246 -24.21 -15.32 -14.84
N VAL A 247 -23.06 -14.88 -14.31
CA VAL A 247 -22.74 -13.46 -14.13
C VAL A 247 -21.70 -13.05 -15.16
N ASP A 248 -22.03 -12.09 -16.02
CA ASP A 248 -21.07 -11.55 -16.99
C ASP A 248 -20.21 -10.46 -16.33
N SER A 249 -19.10 -10.90 -15.74
CA SER A 249 -18.13 -10.04 -15.05
C SER A 249 -16.72 -10.15 -15.64
N ALA A 250 -16.60 -10.69 -16.86
CA ALA A 250 -15.30 -10.88 -17.50
C ALA A 250 -14.78 -9.53 -18.04
N VAL A 251 -13.54 -9.18 -17.69
CA VAL A 251 -12.87 -7.99 -18.26
C VAL A 251 -12.17 -8.39 -19.55
N PRO A 252 -12.57 -7.94 -20.76
CA PRO A 252 -11.89 -8.34 -21.99
C PRO A 252 -10.46 -7.80 -22.08
N LEU A 253 -9.63 -8.46 -22.88
CA LEU A 253 -8.28 -7.99 -23.19
C LEU A 253 -8.31 -6.67 -23.94
N GLN A 254 -7.38 -5.80 -23.59
CA GLN A 254 -7.10 -4.57 -24.31
C GLN A 254 -6.34 -4.89 -25.60
N ARG A 255 -6.81 -4.29 -26.70
CA ARG A 255 -6.18 -4.48 -28.00
C ARG A 255 -4.87 -3.67 -28.07
N PRO A 256 -3.78 -4.24 -28.64
CA PRO A 256 -2.55 -3.51 -28.88
C PRO A 256 -2.77 -2.23 -29.71
N PHE A 257 -2.06 -1.15 -29.37
CA PHE A 257 -2.09 0.06 -30.19
C PHE A 257 -1.24 -0.15 -31.45
N ALA A 258 -1.62 0.50 -32.55
CA ALA A 258 -0.82 0.50 -33.77
C ALA A 258 0.44 1.39 -33.64
N GLN A 259 0.39 2.40 -32.77
CA GLN A 259 1.47 3.34 -32.49
C GLN A 259 1.29 3.94 -31.09
N PRO A 260 2.36 4.44 -30.46
CA PRO A 260 2.26 5.12 -29.17
C PRO A 260 1.27 6.29 -29.19
N THR A 261 0.60 6.51 -28.06
CA THR A 261 -0.38 7.58 -27.88
C THR A 261 0.13 8.64 -26.91
N GLN A 262 -0.36 9.87 -27.06
CA GLN A 262 -0.08 10.97 -26.13
C GLN A 262 -1.40 11.62 -25.72
N SER A 263 -1.52 12.00 -24.44
CA SER A 263 -2.70 12.68 -23.91
C SER A 263 -2.29 13.69 -22.86
N ALA A 264 -2.94 14.85 -22.86
CA ALA A 264 -2.69 15.94 -21.92
C ALA A 264 -3.96 16.26 -21.15
N PHE A 265 -3.85 16.36 -19.83
CA PHE A 265 -4.94 16.70 -18.93
C PHE A 265 -4.53 17.85 -18.01
N THR A 266 -5.50 18.43 -17.33
CA THR A 266 -5.25 19.49 -16.33
C THR A 266 -5.66 19.03 -14.93
N TYR A 267 -5.07 19.67 -13.92
CA TYR A 267 -5.47 19.53 -12.52
C TYR A 267 -5.57 20.90 -11.86
N ALA A 268 -6.41 20.99 -10.82
CA ALA A 268 -6.58 22.24 -10.08
C ALA A 268 -5.34 22.54 -9.25
N ALA A 269 -4.75 23.71 -9.46
CA ALA A 269 -3.62 24.21 -8.68
C ALA A 269 -3.96 25.57 -8.03
N ASP A 270 -3.18 25.95 -7.04
CA ASP A 270 -3.30 27.28 -6.42
C ASP A 270 -2.76 28.37 -7.36
N ALA A 271 -3.64 29.25 -7.82
CA ALA A 271 -3.32 30.36 -8.73
C ALA A 271 -2.29 31.36 -8.16
N GLU A 272 -2.11 31.40 -6.83
CA GLU A 272 -1.12 32.29 -6.18
C GLU A 272 0.31 31.73 -6.23
N THR A 273 0.48 30.50 -6.71
CA THR A 273 1.79 29.83 -6.77
C THR A 273 2.37 29.80 -8.17
N ASP A 274 3.71 29.73 -8.27
CA ASP A 274 4.36 29.46 -9.56
C ASP A 274 3.99 28.05 -10.05
N LEU A 275 3.29 28.00 -11.17
CA LEU A 275 2.81 26.78 -11.80
C LEU A 275 3.80 26.19 -12.80
N HIS A 276 4.85 26.93 -13.20
CA HIS A 276 5.75 26.54 -14.27
C HIS A 276 6.39 25.17 -14.03
N ASN A 277 6.81 24.90 -12.80
CA ASN A 277 7.51 23.66 -12.40
C ASN A 277 6.58 22.60 -11.78
N LYS A 278 5.26 22.69 -11.99
CA LYS A 278 4.30 21.79 -11.32
C LYS A 278 3.63 20.80 -12.26
N ASN A 279 4.26 20.47 -13.39
CA ASN A 279 3.72 19.51 -14.35
C ASN A 279 4.15 18.09 -13.99
N TYR A 280 3.38 17.12 -14.49
CA TYR A 280 3.70 15.70 -14.38
C TYR A 280 3.76 15.10 -15.78
N ILE A 281 4.59 14.07 -15.93
CA ILE A 281 4.64 13.23 -17.13
C ILE A 281 4.79 11.77 -16.70
N GLN A 282 4.02 10.88 -17.32
CA GLN A 282 4.12 9.44 -17.11
C GLN A 282 4.04 8.71 -18.46
N LEU A 283 4.99 7.83 -18.70
CA LEU A 283 4.94 6.84 -19.78
C LEU A 283 4.45 5.52 -19.18
N SER A 284 3.53 4.85 -19.86
CA SER A 284 2.99 3.55 -19.45
C SER A 284 2.94 2.60 -20.63
N TRP A 285 3.30 1.33 -20.39
CA TRP A 285 3.28 0.25 -21.37
C TRP A 285 2.35 -0.86 -20.92
N LEU A 286 1.51 -1.33 -21.85
CA LEU A 286 0.72 -2.53 -21.65
C LEU A 286 1.58 -3.76 -21.90
N LEU A 287 1.63 -4.66 -20.93
CA LEU A 287 2.37 -5.90 -20.98
C LEU A 287 1.39 -7.09 -21.08
N PRO A 288 1.87 -8.33 -21.33
CA PRO A 288 1.01 -9.51 -21.35
C PRO A 288 0.23 -9.76 -20.05
N GLU A 289 -0.71 -10.70 -20.09
CA GLU A 289 -1.31 -11.25 -18.86
C GLU A 289 -0.22 -11.90 -17.99
N ASN A 290 -0.47 -11.98 -16.69
CA ASN A 290 0.46 -12.53 -15.70
C ASN A 290 0.41 -14.07 -15.63
N GLU A 291 0.19 -14.77 -16.75
CA GLU A 291 0.04 -16.25 -16.79
C GLU A 291 1.38 -17.01 -16.89
N ASP A 292 2.43 -16.34 -17.36
CA ASP A 292 3.78 -16.89 -17.47
C ASP A 292 4.59 -16.50 -16.23
N ARG A 293 4.79 -17.46 -15.31
CA ARG A 293 5.51 -17.23 -14.04
C ARG A 293 6.95 -16.77 -14.27
N SER A 294 7.63 -17.34 -15.25
CA SER A 294 9.04 -17.05 -15.53
C SER A 294 9.18 -15.64 -16.10
N LEU A 295 8.26 -15.24 -17.00
CA LEU A 295 8.19 -13.87 -17.51
C LEU A 295 7.85 -12.85 -16.40
N VAL A 296 6.87 -13.16 -15.54
CA VAL A 296 6.50 -12.28 -14.41
C VAL A 296 7.69 -12.09 -13.47
N MET A 297 8.41 -13.16 -13.12
CA MET A 297 9.62 -13.10 -12.30
C MET A 297 10.72 -12.28 -12.97
N GLY A 298 10.98 -12.51 -14.26
CA GLY A 298 11.96 -11.77 -15.06
C GLY A 298 11.66 -10.27 -15.15
N LEU A 299 10.41 -9.89 -15.43
CA LEU A 299 9.97 -8.49 -15.47
C LEU A 299 10.00 -7.83 -14.09
N SER A 300 9.68 -8.57 -13.02
CA SER A 300 9.75 -8.06 -11.65
C SER A 300 11.20 -7.74 -11.26
N ALA A 301 12.13 -8.65 -11.58
CA ALA A 301 13.57 -8.45 -11.40
C ALA A 301 14.11 -7.31 -12.25
N LEU A 302 13.71 -7.21 -13.51
CA LEU A 302 14.07 -6.10 -14.37
C LEU A 302 13.56 -4.76 -13.80
N SER A 303 12.29 -4.68 -13.41
CA SER A 303 11.68 -3.47 -12.87
C SER A 303 12.42 -2.98 -11.63
N TYR A 304 12.77 -3.90 -10.71
CA TYR A 304 13.57 -3.56 -9.54
C TYR A 304 15.00 -3.13 -9.93
N ALA A 305 15.65 -3.84 -10.85
CA ALA A 305 17.00 -3.51 -11.31
C ALA A 305 17.09 -2.10 -11.89
N ILE A 306 16.14 -1.68 -12.73
CA ILE A 306 16.19 -0.38 -13.43
C ILE A 306 15.56 0.77 -12.64
N LEU A 307 14.60 0.52 -11.74
CA LEU A 307 13.83 1.57 -11.06
C LEU A 307 13.77 1.44 -9.51
N GLY A 308 14.04 0.27 -8.95
CA GLY A 308 13.73 -0.08 -7.55
C GLY A 308 14.49 0.73 -6.51
N THR A 309 15.73 1.16 -6.78
CA THR A 309 16.59 1.86 -5.83
C THR A 309 17.11 3.18 -6.41
N PRO A 310 17.58 4.14 -5.59
CA PRO A 310 18.23 5.36 -6.09
C PRO A 310 19.47 5.09 -6.96
N ALA A 311 20.11 3.93 -6.82
CA ALA A 311 21.25 3.51 -7.64
C ALA A 311 20.83 2.85 -8.96
N SER A 312 19.58 2.42 -9.08
CA SER A 312 19.05 1.79 -10.29
C SER A 312 19.12 2.77 -11.48
N PRO A 313 19.62 2.35 -12.65
CA PRO A 313 20.09 3.26 -13.69
C PRO A 313 19.02 4.20 -14.24
N LEU A 314 17.78 3.73 -14.45
CA LEU A 314 16.69 4.59 -14.94
C LEU A 314 16.26 5.59 -13.87
N ARG A 315 16.12 5.15 -12.62
CA ARG A 315 15.81 6.05 -11.49
C ARG A 315 16.91 7.10 -11.28
N LYS A 316 18.17 6.68 -11.33
CA LYS A 316 19.35 7.54 -11.21
C LYS A 316 19.37 8.59 -12.32
N ALA A 317 19.20 8.19 -13.58
CA ALA A 317 19.16 9.11 -14.71
C ALA A 317 18.08 10.19 -14.55
N LEU A 318 16.86 9.79 -14.17
CA LEU A 318 15.76 10.74 -13.91
C LEU A 318 16.09 11.69 -12.75
N THR A 319 16.57 11.15 -11.63
CA THR A 319 16.86 11.94 -10.41
C THR A 319 18.01 12.92 -10.62
N GLU A 320 19.08 12.51 -11.30
CA GLU A 320 20.28 13.34 -11.53
C GLU A 320 20.12 14.34 -12.68
N SER A 321 19.10 14.18 -13.54
CA SER A 321 18.85 15.06 -14.69
C SER A 321 18.49 16.50 -14.29
N GLY A 322 17.91 16.68 -13.10
CA GLY A 322 17.34 17.96 -12.66
C GLY A 322 16.12 18.42 -13.47
N LEU A 323 15.49 17.53 -14.25
CA LEU A 323 14.31 17.85 -15.08
C LEU A 323 13.00 17.91 -14.29
N GLY A 324 12.97 17.34 -13.09
CA GLY A 324 11.81 17.36 -12.19
C GLY A 324 12.20 17.11 -10.73
N GLU A 325 11.22 17.18 -9.84
CA GLU A 325 11.40 17.05 -8.39
C GLU A 325 11.52 15.60 -7.92
N ASP A 326 10.71 14.69 -8.47
CA ASP A 326 10.69 13.29 -8.04
C ASP A 326 10.18 12.36 -9.17
N VAL A 327 10.49 11.07 -9.04
CA VAL A 327 10.06 10.00 -9.97
C VAL A 327 8.65 9.53 -9.62
N THR A 328 7.84 9.20 -10.63
CA THR A 328 6.49 8.63 -10.48
C THR A 328 6.26 7.41 -11.39
N GLY A 329 5.08 6.78 -11.32
CA GLY A 329 4.66 5.64 -12.14
C GLY A 329 4.77 4.27 -11.48
N GLY A 330 5.69 4.09 -10.53
CA GLY A 330 5.74 2.90 -9.66
C GLY A 330 6.32 1.61 -10.29
N GLY A 331 6.67 1.59 -11.57
CA GLY A 331 7.26 0.43 -12.24
C GLY A 331 6.23 -0.61 -12.67
N LEU A 332 6.54 -1.89 -12.47
CA LEU A 332 5.67 -3.02 -12.84
C LEU A 332 4.46 -3.15 -11.91
N GLY A 333 3.25 -3.20 -12.48
CA GLY A 333 2.00 -3.53 -11.84
C GLY A 333 1.37 -4.81 -12.39
N THR A 334 0.97 -5.73 -11.51
CA THR A 334 0.44 -7.06 -11.84
C THR A 334 -0.99 -7.31 -11.32
N TYR A 335 -1.67 -6.28 -10.81
CA TYR A 335 -2.97 -6.38 -10.12
C TYR A 335 -4.19 -6.22 -11.05
N LEU A 336 -3.95 -5.90 -12.33
CA LEU A 336 -4.96 -5.87 -13.40
C LEU A 336 -4.82 -7.12 -14.26
N ARG A 337 -5.82 -7.38 -15.12
CA ARG A 337 -5.82 -8.51 -16.06
C ARG A 337 -4.54 -8.60 -16.90
N GLN A 338 -4.11 -7.47 -17.45
CA GLN A 338 -2.85 -7.36 -18.18
C GLN A 338 -1.88 -6.51 -17.38
N MET A 339 -0.61 -6.94 -17.32
CA MET A 339 0.42 -6.22 -16.57
C MET A 339 0.68 -4.84 -17.19
N VAL A 340 1.20 -3.93 -16.37
CA VAL A 340 1.55 -2.56 -16.79
C VAL A 340 2.93 -2.22 -16.28
N PHE A 341 3.73 -1.52 -17.07
CA PHE A 341 4.94 -0.86 -16.57
C PHE A 341 4.80 0.64 -16.74
N SER A 342 5.00 1.42 -15.67
CA SER A 342 4.84 2.88 -15.70
C SER A 342 6.04 3.59 -15.05
N VAL A 343 6.52 4.66 -15.67
CA VAL A 343 7.60 5.51 -15.17
C VAL A 343 7.43 6.95 -15.64
N GLY A 344 7.83 7.91 -14.81
CA GLY A 344 7.65 9.33 -15.09
C GLY A 344 8.34 10.25 -14.09
N MET A 345 8.05 11.54 -14.16
CA MET A 345 8.48 12.53 -13.18
C MET A 345 7.34 13.49 -12.80
N LYS A 346 7.42 14.02 -11.58
CA LYS A 346 6.59 15.12 -11.08
C LYS A 346 7.45 16.34 -10.74
N GLY A 347 6.82 17.51 -10.71
CA GLY A 347 7.53 18.77 -10.49
C GLY A 347 8.35 19.21 -11.70
N VAL A 348 7.84 18.97 -12.91
CA VAL A 348 8.54 19.22 -14.17
C VAL A 348 8.19 20.60 -14.71
N ALA A 349 9.20 21.32 -15.21
CA ALA A 349 9.02 22.56 -15.97
C ALA A 349 8.20 22.33 -17.25
N ALA A 350 7.28 23.24 -17.57
CA ALA A 350 6.36 23.07 -18.71
C ALA A 350 7.08 22.84 -20.06
N ASP A 351 8.25 23.44 -20.27
CA ASP A 351 9.08 23.29 -21.48
C ASP A 351 10.03 22.08 -21.43
N LYS A 352 10.03 21.30 -20.34
CA LYS A 352 10.91 20.14 -20.12
C LYS A 352 10.22 18.78 -20.21
N LEU A 353 8.90 18.75 -20.39
CA LEU A 353 8.14 17.49 -20.47
C LEU A 353 8.68 16.53 -21.56
N THR A 354 8.92 17.05 -22.76
CA THR A 354 9.51 16.24 -23.84
C THR A 354 10.93 15.76 -23.50
N ALA A 355 11.72 16.56 -22.78
CA ALA A 355 13.07 16.16 -22.38
C ALA A 355 13.04 14.98 -21.41
N VAL A 356 12.04 14.89 -20.53
CA VAL A 356 11.84 13.73 -19.64
C VAL A 356 11.47 12.48 -20.44
N GLU A 357 10.53 12.58 -21.39
CA GLU A 357 10.20 11.45 -22.29
C GLU A 357 11.42 10.96 -23.07
N THR A 358 12.19 11.89 -23.66
CA THR A 358 13.44 11.57 -24.36
C THR A 358 14.43 10.87 -23.43
N LEU A 359 14.68 11.41 -22.23
CA LEU A 359 15.60 10.81 -21.28
C LEU A 359 15.22 9.38 -20.90
N ILE A 360 13.92 9.11 -20.66
CA ILE A 360 13.44 7.76 -20.34
C ILE A 360 13.75 6.80 -21.49
N LEU A 361 13.38 7.16 -22.72
CA LEU A 361 13.54 6.30 -23.89
C LEU A 361 15.01 6.09 -24.27
N GLU A 362 15.84 7.14 -24.18
CA GLU A 362 17.28 7.05 -24.41
C GLU A 362 17.94 6.16 -23.36
N THR A 363 17.58 6.33 -22.08
CA THR A 363 18.11 5.48 -21.00
C THR A 363 17.73 4.02 -21.21
N LEU A 364 16.47 3.73 -21.55
CA LEU A 364 16.03 2.37 -21.88
C LEU A 364 16.79 1.80 -23.10
N THR A 365 17.04 2.62 -24.13
CA THR A 365 17.81 2.23 -25.32
C THR A 365 19.25 1.90 -24.98
N THR A 366 19.91 2.73 -24.14
CA THR A 366 21.25 2.46 -23.63
C THR A 366 21.27 1.16 -22.83
N LEU A 367 20.31 0.95 -21.93
CA LEU A 367 20.24 -0.28 -21.15
C LEU A 367 19.99 -1.53 -22.01
N ALA A 368 19.21 -1.42 -23.08
CA ALA A 368 19.00 -2.52 -24.03
C ALA A 368 20.23 -2.81 -24.90
N THR A 369 21.07 -1.80 -25.17
CA THR A 369 22.25 -1.94 -26.06
C THR A 369 23.50 -2.33 -25.27
N ASP A 370 23.79 -1.61 -24.19
CA ASP A 370 25.04 -1.71 -23.43
C ASP A 370 24.90 -2.65 -22.22
N GLY A 371 23.66 -2.93 -21.79
CA GLY A 371 23.35 -3.80 -20.66
C GLY A 371 23.24 -3.08 -19.32
N ILE A 372 22.89 -3.85 -18.29
CA ILE A 372 22.84 -3.42 -16.89
C ILE A 372 24.10 -3.97 -16.20
N GLU A 373 24.70 -3.18 -15.30
CA GLU A 373 25.85 -3.63 -14.52
C GLU A 373 25.53 -4.92 -13.75
N ALA A 374 26.42 -5.92 -13.84
CA ALA A 374 26.20 -7.24 -13.24
C ALA A 374 25.91 -7.18 -11.73
N ALA A 375 26.60 -6.28 -11.00
CA ALA A 375 26.36 -6.07 -9.57
C ALA A 375 24.94 -5.54 -9.28
N THR A 376 24.39 -4.71 -10.18
CA THR A 376 23.00 -4.22 -10.06
C THR A 376 22.00 -5.35 -10.31
N ILE A 377 22.27 -6.23 -11.27
CA ILE A 377 21.45 -7.43 -11.53
C ILE A 377 21.48 -8.38 -10.31
N GLU A 378 22.67 -8.69 -9.79
CA GLU A 378 22.85 -9.54 -8.62
C GLU A 378 22.08 -8.99 -7.41
N ALA A 379 22.23 -7.69 -7.13
CA ALA A 379 21.53 -7.03 -6.02
C ALA A 379 20.00 -7.06 -6.18
N ALA A 380 19.50 -6.88 -7.40
CA ALA A 380 18.07 -6.94 -7.68
C ALA A 380 17.49 -8.34 -7.46
N VAL A 381 18.14 -9.37 -7.99
CA VAL A 381 17.72 -10.77 -7.82
C VAL A 381 17.79 -11.18 -6.34
N ASN A 382 18.88 -10.83 -5.64
CA ASN A 382 19.01 -11.08 -4.21
C ASN A 382 17.90 -10.40 -3.39
N THR A 383 17.59 -9.13 -3.71
CA THR A 383 16.55 -8.40 -2.97
C THR A 383 15.16 -8.99 -3.19
N ILE A 384 14.83 -9.40 -4.42
CA ILE A 384 13.55 -10.06 -4.70
C ILE A 384 13.45 -11.40 -3.99
N GLU A 385 14.49 -12.23 -4.07
CA GLU A 385 14.57 -13.49 -3.32
C GLU A 385 14.39 -13.26 -1.82
N PHE A 386 15.09 -12.28 -1.26
CA PHE A 386 14.99 -11.93 0.15
C PHE A 386 13.56 -11.53 0.52
N ASN A 387 12.93 -10.63 -0.25
CA ASN A 387 11.57 -10.17 0.01
C ASN A 387 10.53 -11.30 -0.10
N LEU A 388 10.69 -12.21 -1.06
CA LEU A 388 9.82 -13.37 -1.23
C LEU A 388 9.92 -14.34 -0.04
N ARG A 389 11.14 -14.62 0.43
CA ARG A 389 11.40 -15.49 1.58
C ARG A 389 10.96 -14.86 2.90
N GLU A 390 11.27 -13.57 3.09
CA GLU A 390 10.91 -12.86 4.31
C GLU A 390 9.40 -12.70 4.44
N ASN A 391 8.75 -12.40 3.32
CA ASN A 391 7.33 -12.11 3.22
C ASN A 391 6.85 -11.20 4.38
N ASN A 392 7.67 -10.19 4.70
CA ASN A 392 7.46 -9.31 5.84
C ASN A 392 6.51 -8.19 5.45
N THR A 393 5.25 -8.36 5.84
CA THR A 393 4.16 -7.44 5.56
C THR A 393 3.97 -6.40 6.68
N GLY A 394 4.88 -6.33 7.65
CA GLY A 394 4.76 -5.44 8.80
C GLY A 394 3.51 -5.75 9.63
N SER A 395 2.68 -4.74 9.90
CA SER A 395 1.39 -4.91 10.57
C SER A 395 0.27 -5.44 9.66
N TYR A 396 0.50 -5.49 8.34
CA TYR A 396 -0.48 -6.01 7.40
C TYR A 396 -0.49 -7.55 7.47
N PRO A 397 -1.64 -8.23 7.57
CA PRO A 397 -1.66 -9.70 7.68
C PRO A 397 -1.02 -10.39 6.47
N ARG A 398 -0.17 -11.40 6.73
CA ARG A 398 0.48 -12.19 5.66
C ARG A 398 -0.55 -12.88 4.77
N GLY A 399 -1.56 -13.50 5.38
CA GLY A 399 -2.66 -14.15 4.66
C GLY A 399 -3.39 -13.22 3.70
N LEU A 400 -3.49 -11.92 4.02
CA LEU A 400 -4.12 -10.92 3.16
C LEU A 400 -3.23 -10.57 1.96
N SER A 401 -1.91 -10.47 2.16
CA SER A 401 -0.97 -10.31 1.03
C SER A 401 -1.05 -11.49 0.06
N LEU A 402 -1.14 -12.72 0.57
CA LEU A 402 -1.32 -13.92 -0.26
C LEU A 402 -2.67 -13.93 -0.99
N MET A 403 -3.75 -13.49 -0.34
CA MET A 403 -5.07 -13.33 -0.98
C MET A 403 -4.97 -12.39 -2.19
N LEU A 404 -4.34 -11.21 -2.02
CA LEU A 404 -4.17 -10.24 -3.12
C LEU A 404 -3.32 -10.81 -4.26
N ARG A 405 -2.27 -11.57 -3.95
CA ARG A 405 -1.47 -12.29 -4.96
C ARG A 405 -2.32 -13.30 -5.72
N ALA A 406 -3.08 -14.15 -5.03
CA ALA A 406 -3.97 -15.14 -5.65
C ALA A 406 -5.01 -14.47 -6.56
N LEU A 407 -5.59 -13.36 -6.14
CA LEU A 407 -6.58 -12.61 -6.91
C LEU A 407 -6.03 -12.01 -8.21
N SER A 408 -4.71 -11.83 -8.34
CA SER A 408 -4.09 -11.33 -9.57
C SER A 408 -4.30 -12.25 -10.77
N THR A 409 -4.55 -13.55 -10.55
CA THR A 409 -4.87 -14.54 -11.59
C THR A 409 -6.29 -15.08 -11.42
N TRP A 410 -6.73 -15.31 -10.18
CA TRP A 410 -8.02 -15.93 -9.87
C TRP A 410 -9.22 -15.11 -10.35
N ALA A 411 -9.17 -13.78 -10.21
CA ALA A 411 -10.23 -12.88 -10.68
C ALA A 411 -10.48 -12.99 -12.20
N TYR A 412 -9.50 -13.51 -12.95
CA TYR A 412 -9.56 -13.65 -14.40
C TYR A 412 -9.78 -15.10 -14.85
N GLY A 413 -10.21 -15.98 -13.92
CA GLY A 413 -10.50 -17.39 -14.20
C GLY A 413 -9.25 -18.24 -14.43
N ARG A 414 -8.10 -17.80 -13.87
CA ARG A 414 -6.82 -18.52 -13.92
C ARG A 414 -6.50 -19.16 -12.57
N ASP A 415 -5.43 -19.95 -12.52
CA ASP A 415 -5.03 -20.68 -11.33
C ASP A 415 -4.67 -19.71 -10.18
N PRO A 416 -5.38 -19.75 -9.02
CA PRO A 416 -5.09 -18.88 -7.88
C PRO A 416 -3.76 -19.20 -7.17
N LEU A 417 -3.21 -20.41 -7.33
CA LEU A 417 -2.00 -20.84 -6.62
C LEU A 417 -0.72 -20.47 -7.38
N MET A 418 -0.85 -20.20 -8.68
CA MET A 418 0.25 -19.81 -9.56
C MET A 418 1.08 -18.64 -9.00
N PRO A 419 0.49 -17.49 -8.60
CA PRO A 419 1.27 -16.34 -8.10
C PRO A 419 1.79 -16.51 -6.66
N LEU A 420 1.48 -17.63 -6.00
CA LEU A 420 1.98 -17.95 -4.65
C LEU A 420 3.29 -18.74 -4.68
N ARG A 421 3.63 -19.36 -5.82
CA ARG A 421 4.84 -20.18 -6.01
C ARG A 421 5.95 -19.34 -6.61
N TYR A 422 7.12 -19.33 -5.98
CA TYR A 422 8.22 -18.46 -6.41
C TYR A 422 9.59 -19.14 -6.52
N GLU A 423 9.84 -20.28 -5.88
CA GLU A 423 11.17 -20.91 -5.90
C GLU A 423 11.54 -21.41 -7.30
N GLU A 424 10.64 -22.10 -7.99
CA GLU A 424 10.86 -22.59 -9.37
C GLU A 424 11.10 -21.42 -10.35
N PRO A 425 10.22 -20.41 -10.48
CA PRO A 425 10.47 -19.26 -11.37
C PRO A 425 11.73 -18.45 -11.01
N LEU A 426 12.09 -18.38 -9.73
CA LEU A 426 13.31 -17.69 -9.30
C LEU A 426 14.57 -18.48 -9.70
N ALA A 427 14.54 -19.81 -9.56
CA ALA A 427 15.64 -20.68 -10.00
C ALA A 427 15.81 -20.58 -11.52
N GLU A 428 14.73 -20.67 -12.28
CA GLU A 428 14.73 -20.49 -13.74
C GLU A 428 15.29 -19.13 -14.16
N LEU A 429 14.94 -18.05 -13.45
CA LEU A 429 15.50 -16.72 -13.69
C LEU A 429 17.02 -16.71 -13.48
N LYS A 430 17.50 -17.29 -12.37
CA LYS A 430 18.94 -17.36 -12.06
C LYS A 430 19.70 -18.15 -13.12
N GLU A 431 19.17 -19.29 -13.55
CA GLU A 431 19.74 -20.11 -14.63
C GLU A 431 19.75 -19.34 -15.95
N THR A 432 18.63 -18.69 -16.30
CA THR A 432 18.51 -17.89 -17.52
C THR A 432 19.52 -16.75 -17.55
N LEU A 433 19.73 -16.04 -16.43
CA LEU A 433 20.72 -14.96 -16.34
C LEU A 433 22.17 -15.48 -16.43
N ALA A 434 22.43 -16.67 -15.91
CA ALA A 434 23.75 -17.30 -16.01
C ALA A 434 24.08 -17.75 -17.45
N GLU A 435 23.09 -18.27 -18.18
CA GLU A 435 23.26 -18.74 -19.56
C GLU A 435 23.15 -17.60 -20.59
N ASN A 436 22.32 -16.60 -20.31
CA ASN A 436 22.03 -15.46 -21.18
C ASN A 436 22.16 -14.13 -20.40
N PRO A 437 23.38 -13.56 -20.29
CA PRO A 437 23.59 -12.25 -19.67
C PRO A 437 22.88 -11.09 -20.38
N ALA A 438 22.32 -11.31 -21.58
CA ALA A 438 21.55 -10.34 -22.34
C ALA A 438 20.03 -10.45 -22.10
N TYR A 439 19.57 -11.30 -21.19
CA TYR A 439 18.14 -11.55 -20.97
C TYR A 439 17.36 -10.27 -20.61
N PHE A 440 17.87 -9.44 -19.70
CA PHE A 440 17.21 -8.18 -19.33
C PHE A 440 17.18 -7.17 -20.48
N GLN A 441 18.24 -7.12 -21.29
CA GLN A 441 18.28 -6.30 -22.51
C GLN A 441 17.18 -6.73 -23.48
N GLN A 442 16.96 -8.04 -23.65
CA GLN A 442 15.90 -8.58 -24.49
C GLN A 442 14.50 -8.24 -23.96
N LEU A 443 14.31 -8.28 -22.64
CA LEU A 443 13.05 -7.87 -22.01
C LEU A 443 12.77 -6.38 -22.22
N ILE A 444 13.76 -5.50 -22.04
CA ILE A 444 13.63 -4.05 -22.31
C ILE A 444 13.28 -3.83 -23.78
N GLN A 445 14.02 -4.47 -24.69
CA GLN A 445 13.81 -4.35 -26.13
C GLN A 445 12.39 -4.77 -26.52
N THR A 446 11.97 -5.96 -26.10
CA THR A 446 10.69 -6.57 -26.51
C THR A 446 9.48 -5.87 -25.89
N TYR A 447 9.51 -5.65 -24.58
CA TYR A 447 8.33 -5.25 -23.83
C TYR A 447 8.19 -3.74 -23.64
N LEU A 448 9.27 -2.97 -23.82
CA LEU A 448 9.27 -1.52 -23.66
C LEU A 448 9.60 -0.78 -24.97
N LEU A 449 10.72 -1.10 -25.64
CA LEU A 449 11.16 -0.31 -26.81
C LEU A 449 10.38 -0.66 -28.09
N ASP A 450 10.18 -1.94 -28.38
CA ASP A 450 9.44 -2.43 -29.57
C ASP A 450 7.92 -2.44 -29.36
N ASN A 451 7.47 -2.21 -28.12
CA ASN A 451 6.07 -2.24 -27.76
C ASN A 451 5.36 -0.92 -28.11
N ALA A 452 4.63 -0.93 -29.22
CA ALA A 452 3.83 0.20 -29.67
C ALA A 452 2.64 0.54 -28.76
N HIS A 453 2.21 -0.37 -27.87
CA HIS A 453 1.18 -0.09 -26.88
C HIS A 453 1.78 0.66 -25.68
N ARG A 454 2.19 1.90 -25.95
CA ARG A 454 2.71 2.88 -25.00
C ARG A 454 1.81 4.12 -25.00
N SER A 455 1.45 4.62 -23.83
CA SER A 455 0.79 5.91 -23.65
C SER A 455 1.66 6.87 -22.86
N THR A 456 1.83 8.09 -23.35
CA THR A 456 2.42 9.22 -22.59
C THR A 456 1.29 10.13 -22.10
N VAL A 457 1.17 10.29 -20.79
CA VAL A 457 0.20 11.20 -20.16
C VAL A 457 0.94 12.37 -19.53
N THR A 458 0.57 13.61 -19.89
CA THR A 458 0.99 14.82 -19.20
C THR A 458 -0.16 15.42 -18.40
N LEU A 459 0.16 15.92 -17.20
CA LEU A 459 -0.81 16.55 -16.31
C LEU A 459 -0.32 17.96 -15.96
N HIS A 460 -1.09 18.97 -16.36
CA HIS A 460 -0.73 20.37 -16.28
C HIS A 460 -1.50 21.09 -15.17
N PRO A 461 -0.83 21.92 -14.35
CA PRO A 461 -1.51 22.74 -13.36
C PRO A 461 -2.36 23.82 -14.03
N ASP A 462 -3.58 24.01 -13.54
CA ASP A 462 -4.49 25.06 -13.96
C ASP A 462 -5.03 25.78 -12.71
N GLY A 463 -4.71 27.07 -12.60
CA GLY A 463 -5.11 27.92 -11.48
C GLY A 463 -6.60 28.27 -11.45
N ASP A 464 -7.28 28.19 -12.59
CA ASP A 464 -8.69 28.55 -12.72
C ASP A 464 -9.61 27.33 -12.63
N LEU A 465 -9.08 26.12 -12.83
CA LEU A 465 -9.88 24.89 -12.94
C LEU A 465 -10.78 24.63 -11.72
N ALA A 466 -10.29 24.86 -10.49
CA ALA A 466 -11.12 24.70 -9.28
C ALA A 466 -12.31 25.66 -9.25
N GLN A 467 -12.16 26.87 -9.76
CA GLN A 467 -13.26 27.84 -9.86
C GLN A 467 -14.22 27.44 -10.99
N GLN A 468 -13.70 27.03 -12.16
CA GLN A 468 -14.50 26.58 -13.28
C GLN A 468 -15.36 25.35 -12.92
N MET A 469 -14.78 24.37 -12.22
CA MET A 469 -15.50 23.18 -11.76
C MET A 469 -16.61 23.54 -10.77
N ARG A 470 -16.35 24.45 -9.82
CA ARG A 470 -17.38 24.94 -8.88
C ARG A 470 -18.51 25.66 -9.61
N ALA A 471 -18.19 26.56 -10.54
CA ALA A 471 -19.18 27.29 -11.32
C ALA A 471 -20.05 26.35 -12.18
N ALA A 472 -19.45 25.32 -12.79
CA ALA A 472 -20.18 24.33 -13.55
C ALA A 472 -21.13 23.49 -12.67
N GLU A 473 -20.68 23.10 -11.47
CA GLU A 473 -21.52 22.39 -10.49
C GLU A 473 -22.70 23.27 -10.01
N GLU A 474 -22.44 24.54 -9.69
CA GLU A 474 -23.47 25.52 -9.30
C GLU A 474 -24.49 25.75 -10.43
N GLU A 475 -24.05 25.87 -11.67
CA GLU A 475 -24.94 26.02 -12.82
C GLU A 475 -25.82 24.77 -13.03
N GLN A 476 -25.23 23.57 -12.93
CA GLN A 476 -25.97 22.32 -13.03
C GLN A 476 -27.03 22.22 -11.93
N LEU A 477 -26.68 22.54 -10.67
CA LEU A 477 -27.62 22.54 -9.55
C LEU A 477 -28.72 23.59 -9.72
N ALA A 478 -28.41 24.78 -10.25
CA ALA A 478 -29.40 25.80 -10.56
C ALA A 478 -30.38 25.36 -11.66
N GLN A 479 -29.89 24.70 -12.70
CA GLN A 479 -30.73 24.11 -13.76
C GLN A 479 -31.68 23.06 -13.19
N VAL A 480 -31.17 22.16 -12.34
CA VAL A 480 -32.01 21.15 -11.64
C VAL A 480 -33.05 21.84 -10.77
N TYR A 481 -32.65 22.79 -9.93
CA TYR A 481 -33.55 23.51 -9.04
C TYR A 481 -34.70 24.21 -9.79
N ALA A 482 -34.44 24.75 -10.99
CA ALA A 482 -35.46 25.36 -11.83
C ALA A 482 -36.53 24.36 -12.33
N THR A 483 -36.24 23.06 -12.35
CA THR A 483 -37.20 22.00 -12.71
C THR A 483 -38.03 21.49 -11.52
N LEU A 484 -37.68 21.88 -10.29
CA LEU A 484 -38.36 21.45 -9.07
C LEU A 484 -39.47 22.45 -8.72
N ASP A 485 -40.70 21.94 -8.60
CA ASP A 485 -41.81 22.67 -8.01
C ASP A 485 -41.73 22.67 -6.47
N GLU A 486 -42.54 23.50 -5.82
CA GLU A 486 -42.55 23.65 -4.36
C GLU A 486 -42.72 22.32 -3.62
N PRO A 487 -43.63 21.39 -4.01
CA PRO A 487 -43.73 20.08 -3.38
C PRO A 487 -42.45 19.24 -3.48
N LYS A 488 -41.76 19.23 -4.63
CA LYS A 488 -40.49 18.49 -4.76
C LYS A 488 -39.38 19.10 -3.93
N ARG A 489 -39.28 20.42 -3.85
CA ARG A 489 -38.29 21.10 -2.99
C ARG A 489 -38.53 20.79 -1.52
N GLN A 490 -39.79 20.84 -1.09
CA GLN A 490 -40.19 20.47 0.26
C GLN A 490 -39.83 19.00 0.57
N ALA A 491 -40.05 18.07 -0.38
CA ALA A 491 -39.67 16.68 -0.20
C ALA A 491 -38.16 16.47 -0.02
N ILE A 492 -37.31 17.26 -0.69
CA ILE A 492 -35.84 17.20 -0.51
C ILE A 492 -35.45 17.68 0.90
N VAL A 493 -36.05 18.77 1.39
CA VAL A 493 -35.83 19.27 2.77
C VAL A 493 -36.24 18.21 3.81
N GLU A 494 -37.40 17.58 3.60
CA GLU A 494 -37.90 16.51 4.47
C GLU A 494 -37.00 15.28 4.44
N GLN A 495 -36.50 14.89 3.26
CA GLN A 495 -35.55 13.78 3.13
C GLN A 495 -34.24 14.06 3.87
N ALA A 496 -33.65 15.25 3.71
CA ALA A 496 -32.42 15.63 4.40
C ALA A 496 -32.61 15.63 5.92
N THR A 497 -33.74 16.17 6.40
CA THR A 497 -34.10 16.17 7.82
C THR A 497 -34.27 14.73 8.34
N ALA A 498 -34.93 13.86 7.59
CA ALA A 498 -35.12 12.46 7.97
C ALA A 498 -33.79 11.69 8.02
N LEU A 499 -32.88 11.91 7.06
CA LEU A 499 -31.54 11.32 7.08
C LEU A 499 -30.75 11.77 8.31
N GLN A 500 -30.76 13.07 8.62
CA GLN A 500 -30.10 13.60 9.82
C GLN A 500 -30.67 12.98 11.10
N GLN A 501 -32.00 12.85 11.20
CA GLN A 501 -32.63 12.20 12.37
C GLN A 501 -32.22 10.73 12.51
N ILE A 502 -32.09 9.99 11.42
CA ILE A 502 -31.59 8.60 11.44
C ILE A 502 -30.14 8.57 11.97
N HIS A 503 -29.30 9.50 11.53
CA HIS A 503 -27.90 9.58 11.99
C HIS A 503 -27.78 9.91 13.47
N GLU A 504 -28.55 10.89 13.96
CA GLU A 504 -28.51 11.34 15.35
C GLU A 504 -29.19 10.37 16.33
N ALA A 505 -30.17 9.58 15.85
CA ALA A 505 -30.84 8.59 16.70
C ALA A 505 -29.83 7.53 17.20
N PRO A 506 -29.89 7.07 18.45
CA PRO A 506 -29.10 5.91 18.88
C PRO A 506 -29.53 4.66 18.11
N ASP A 507 -28.61 3.71 17.92
CA ASP A 507 -28.96 2.38 17.40
C ASP A 507 -29.98 1.69 18.32
N ASP A 508 -30.84 0.85 17.73
CA ASP A 508 -31.78 0.04 18.49
C ASP A 508 -31.00 -0.92 19.43
N PRO A 509 -31.25 -0.89 20.76
CA PRO A 509 -30.54 -1.75 21.69
C PRO A 509 -30.66 -3.25 21.40
N ALA A 510 -31.78 -3.71 20.84
CA ALA A 510 -31.96 -5.11 20.47
C ALA A 510 -31.12 -5.48 19.24
N ALA A 511 -31.08 -4.62 18.21
CA ALA A 511 -30.18 -4.79 17.08
C ALA A 511 -28.70 -4.77 17.51
N LEU A 512 -28.33 -3.90 18.45
CA LEU A 512 -26.96 -3.85 18.97
C LEU A 512 -26.60 -5.11 19.73
N ALA A 513 -27.53 -5.65 20.53
CA ALA A 513 -27.34 -6.89 21.27
C ALA A 513 -27.30 -8.14 20.37
N ALA A 514 -27.82 -8.05 19.14
CA ALA A 514 -27.73 -9.14 18.17
C ALA A 514 -26.33 -9.26 17.55
N LEU A 515 -25.56 -8.16 17.50
CA LEU A 515 -24.20 -8.17 16.97
C LEU A 515 -23.32 -9.09 17.83
N PRO A 516 -22.59 -10.05 17.23
CA PRO A 516 -21.77 -10.97 18.00
C PRO A 516 -20.60 -10.21 18.64
N MET A 517 -20.44 -10.38 19.95
CA MET A 517 -19.35 -9.78 20.71
C MET A 517 -18.62 -10.86 21.52
N LEU A 518 -17.34 -10.62 21.74
CA LEU A 518 -16.54 -11.46 22.63
C LEU A 518 -17.03 -11.33 24.08
N THR A 519 -16.95 -12.44 24.79
CA THR A 519 -17.07 -12.50 26.23
C THR A 519 -15.69 -12.47 26.86
N LEU A 520 -15.63 -12.18 28.17
CA LEU A 520 -14.37 -12.30 28.92
C LEU A 520 -13.78 -13.72 28.91
N GLY A 521 -14.60 -14.74 28.62
CA GLY A 521 -14.15 -16.12 28.49
C GLY A 521 -13.40 -16.40 27.18
N ASP A 522 -13.60 -15.57 26.16
CA ASP A 522 -12.95 -15.71 24.85
C ASP A 522 -11.57 -15.05 24.82
N LEU A 523 -11.21 -14.28 25.86
CA LEU A 523 -9.93 -13.61 25.98
C LEU A 523 -8.89 -14.55 26.60
N GLU A 524 -7.69 -14.58 26.02
CA GLU A 524 -6.56 -15.23 26.65
C GLU A 524 -6.26 -14.59 28.00
N LYS A 525 -6.18 -15.42 29.04
CA LYS A 525 -5.93 -14.94 30.42
C LYS A 525 -4.47 -14.56 30.67
N GLU A 526 -3.58 -15.07 29.83
CA GLU A 526 -2.14 -14.89 29.94
C GLU A 526 -1.64 -14.21 28.67
N VAL A 527 -0.66 -13.32 28.82
CA VAL A 527 -0.03 -12.66 27.68
C VAL A 527 0.91 -13.66 27.01
N LYS A 528 0.89 -13.68 25.67
CA LYS A 528 1.83 -14.48 24.87
C LYS A 528 3.28 -14.18 25.28
N THR A 529 3.99 -15.22 25.69
CA THR A 529 5.41 -15.13 26.04
C THR A 529 6.24 -15.45 24.81
N ILE A 530 7.14 -14.55 24.45
CA ILE A 530 8.10 -14.76 23.37
C ILE A 530 9.28 -15.56 23.95
N PRO A 531 9.68 -16.69 23.35
CA PRO A 531 10.87 -17.44 23.78
C PRO A 531 12.07 -16.50 23.91
N LEU A 532 12.71 -16.52 25.07
CA LEU A 532 13.88 -15.70 25.36
C LEU A 532 14.90 -16.54 26.12
N LEU A 533 16.07 -16.67 25.52
CA LEU A 533 17.28 -17.16 26.18
C LEU A 533 18.22 -15.97 26.39
N VAL A 534 18.59 -15.73 27.65
CA VAL A 534 19.55 -14.69 28.01
C VAL A 534 20.90 -15.35 28.25
N GLU A 535 21.88 -15.01 27.42
CA GLU A 535 23.27 -15.48 27.56
C GLU A 535 24.20 -14.31 27.82
N HIS A 536 25.36 -14.61 28.41
CA HIS A 536 26.44 -13.64 28.59
C HIS A 536 27.69 -14.21 27.92
N ALA A 537 28.12 -13.57 26.83
CA ALA A 537 29.28 -14.00 26.06
C ALA A 537 30.10 -12.81 25.62
N HIS A 538 31.44 -12.94 25.65
CA HIS A 538 32.39 -11.92 25.20
C HIS A 538 32.17 -10.52 25.78
N GLY A 539 31.63 -10.42 27.01
CA GLY A 539 31.37 -9.15 27.70
C GLY A 539 30.06 -8.46 27.30
N ALA A 540 29.21 -9.12 26.51
CA ALA A 540 27.89 -8.63 26.12
C ALA A 540 26.77 -9.56 26.64
N GLU A 541 25.61 -8.97 26.89
CA GLU A 541 24.35 -9.70 27.08
C GLU A 541 23.74 -10.02 25.71
N ILE A 542 23.38 -11.28 25.49
CA ILE A 542 22.76 -11.75 24.25
C ILE A 542 21.33 -12.18 24.57
N LEU A 543 20.38 -11.56 23.88
CA LEU A 543 18.96 -11.91 23.92
C LEU A 543 18.64 -12.74 22.69
N PHE A 544 18.52 -14.06 22.86
CA PHE A 544 18.23 -14.99 21.78
C PHE A 544 16.76 -15.40 21.77
N HIS A 545 16.13 -15.26 20.60
CA HIS A 545 14.74 -15.62 20.36
C HIS A 545 14.69 -16.75 19.35
N ASP A 546 14.41 -17.97 19.81
CA ASP A 546 14.21 -19.13 18.93
C ASP A 546 12.82 -19.09 18.31
N LEU A 547 12.74 -18.42 17.16
CA LEU A 547 11.52 -18.22 16.39
C LEU A 547 11.71 -18.73 14.96
N PHE A 548 10.65 -19.23 14.36
CA PHE A 548 10.66 -19.54 12.93
C PHE A 548 10.73 -18.24 12.11
N THR A 549 11.80 -18.09 11.32
CA THR A 549 12.09 -16.90 10.51
C THR A 549 12.27 -17.21 9.02
N ASN A 550 11.83 -18.39 8.56
CA ASN A 550 11.98 -18.84 7.18
C ASN A 550 13.41 -18.72 6.62
N GLY A 551 14.41 -19.07 7.44
CA GLY A 551 15.83 -19.05 7.05
C GLY A 551 16.46 -17.65 7.05
N ILE A 552 15.88 -16.69 7.77
CA ILE A 552 16.42 -15.32 7.92
C ILE A 552 16.93 -15.12 9.35
N LEU A 553 18.13 -14.56 9.46
CA LEU A 553 18.67 -14.09 10.73
C LEU A 553 18.36 -12.59 10.89
N TYR A 554 17.82 -12.21 12.05
CA TYR A 554 17.68 -10.82 12.48
C TYR A 554 18.68 -10.53 13.60
N LEU A 555 19.52 -9.51 13.42
CA LEU A 555 20.48 -9.07 14.41
C LEU A 555 20.20 -7.62 14.83
N ASN A 556 20.18 -7.36 16.13
CA ASN A 556 20.14 -6.01 16.70
C ASN A 556 21.34 -5.84 17.63
N VAL A 557 22.28 -4.97 17.28
CA VAL A 557 23.44 -4.64 18.12
C VAL A 557 23.12 -3.35 18.87
N GLY A 558 22.88 -3.46 20.17
CA GLY A 558 22.45 -2.35 21.04
C GLY A 558 23.58 -1.71 21.82
N PHE A 559 23.63 -0.37 21.80
CA PHE A 559 24.58 0.47 22.51
C PHE A 559 23.84 1.35 23.51
N ASP A 560 24.41 1.58 24.69
CA ASP A 560 23.78 2.40 25.72
C ASP A 560 24.00 3.89 25.44
N LEU A 561 22.90 4.65 25.33
CA LEU A 561 22.98 6.09 25.08
C LEU A 561 23.26 6.91 26.35
N LYS A 562 23.23 6.31 27.55
CA LYS A 562 23.53 7.01 28.81
C LYS A 562 24.98 7.49 28.89
N THR A 563 25.88 6.94 28.07
CA THR A 563 27.28 7.39 27.97
C THR A 563 27.45 8.60 27.05
N VAL A 564 26.43 8.94 26.24
CA VAL A 564 26.50 10.02 25.26
C VAL A 564 26.31 11.38 25.93
N PRO A 565 27.30 12.29 25.85
CA PRO A 565 27.15 13.66 26.34
C PRO A 565 25.98 14.38 25.69
N HIS A 566 25.27 15.20 26.46
CA HIS A 566 24.04 15.88 25.98
C HIS A 566 24.23 16.67 24.68
N HIS A 567 25.40 17.31 24.48
CA HIS A 567 25.68 18.10 23.29
C HIS A 567 25.87 17.24 22.02
N LEU A 568 26.11 15.93 22.17
CA LEU A 568 26.22 14.98 21.06
C LEU A 568 24.89 14.27 20.74
N LEU A 569 23.86 14.38 21.60
CA LEU A 569 22.57 13.75 21.34
C LEU A 569 21.99 14.14 19.97
N PRO A 570 21.96 15.42 19.55
CA PRO A 570 21.44 15.79 18.24
C PRO A 570 22.22 15.19 17.06
N TYR A 571 23.45 14.69 17.27
CA TYR A 571 24.21 14.01 16.23
C TYR A 571 23.81 12.54 16.02
N LEU A 572 23.07 11.91 16.94
CA LEU A 572 22.80 10.46 16.92
C LEU A 572 22.15 9.97 15.61
N HIS A 573 21.11 10.64 15.14
CA HIS A 573 20.47 10.27 13.88
C HIS A 573 21.36 10.52 12.66
N LEU A 574 22.18 11.57 12.69
CA LEU A 574 23.14 11.84 11.61
C LEU A 574 24.28 10.83 11.61
N PHE A 575 24.74 10.41 12.78
CA PHE A 575 25.77 9.40 12.95
C PHE A 575 25.30 8.03 12.47
N GLY A 576 24.09 7.61 12.85
CA GLY A 576 23.49 6.40 12.32
C GLY A 576 23.40 6.41 10.79
N ARG A 577 23.05 7.55 10.19
CA ARG A 577 23.07 7.71 8.72
C ARG A 577 24.49 7.69 8.17
N ALA A 578 25.46 8.30 8.86
CA ALA A 578 26.84 8.32 8.44
C ALA A 578 27.45 6.91 8.33
N LEU A 579 27.13 6.01 9.27
CA LEU A 579 27.52 4.59 9.22
C LEU A 579 27.08 3.89 7.93
N LEU A 580 25.94 4.30 7.36
CA LEU A 580 25.36 3.69 6.16
C LEU A 580 25.70 4.44 4.87
N GLU A 581 26.02 5.74 4.95
CA GLU A 581 26.04 6.64 3.80
C GLU A 581 27.40 7.32 3.54
N MET A 582 28.43 7.14 4.37
CA MET A 582 29.75 7.76 4.17
C MET A 582 30.82 6.84 3.58
N GLY A 583 30.62 5.52 3.63
CA GLY A 583 31.63 4.53 3.25
C GLY A 583 32.53 4.15 4.43
N THR A 584 33.50 3.28 4.16
CA THR A 584 34.44 2.73 5.12
C THR A 584 35.88 3.06 4.73
N ALA A 585 36.86 2.59 5.51
CA ALA A 585 38.27 2.75 5.19
C ALA A 585 38.68 2.06 3.87
N THR A 586 37.90 1.09 3.39
CA THR A 586 38.21 0.28 2.20
C THR A 586 37.23 0.46 1.05
N GLU A 587 36.03 1.00 1.31
CA GLU A 587 34.95 1.11 0.33
C GLU A 587 34.36 2.52 0.37
N ASP A 588 34.04 3.09 -0.80
CA ASP A 588 33.23 4.31 -0.83
C ASP A 588 31.75 4.02 -0.48
N TYR A 589 30.95 5.07 -0.33
CA TYR A 589 29.55 4.91 0.05
C TYR A 589 28.69 4.17 -0.99
N VAL A 590 29.06 4.19 -2.27
CA VAL A 590 28.31 3.51 -3.34
C VAL A 590 28.59 2.01 -3.25
N GLN A 591 29.86 1.65 -3.13
CA GLN A 591 30.30 0.26 -2.97
C GLN A 591 29.69 -0.37 -1.72
N LEU A 592 29.71 0.35 -0.59
CA LEU A 592 29.10 -0.11 0.65
C LEU A 592 27.58 -0.37 0.47
N GLN A 593 26.85 0.55 -0.16
CA GLN A 593 25.41 0.38 -0.41
C GLN A 593 25.11 -0.79 -1.34
N GLN A 594 25.91 -0.98 -2.39
CA GLN A 594 25.79 -2.13 -3.29
C GLN A 594 26.05 -3.44 -2.54
N ARG A 595 27.07 -3.50 -1.69
CA ARG A 595 27.41 -4.67 -0.87
C ARG A 595 26.29 -5.02 0.12
N ILE A 596 25.70 -4.03 0.80
CA ILE A 596 24.53 -4.22 1.66
C ILE A 596 23.38 -4.85 0.87
N GLY A 597 22.99 -4.28 -0.28
CA GLY A 597 21.87 -4.77 -1.08
C GLY A 597 22.12 -6.14 -1.71
N ALA A 598 23.35 -6.44 -2.08
CA ALA A 598 23.72 -7.72 -2.71
C ALA A 598 23.84 -8.87 -1.71
N LYS A 599 24.18 -8.58 -0.45
CA LYS A 599 24.56 -9.62 0.52
C LYS A 599 23.65 -9.67 1.76
N THR A 600 22.69 -8.77 1.89
CA THR A 600 21.79 -8.71 3.04
C THR A 600 20.37 -8.39 2.58
N GLY A 601 19.40 -8.48 3.49
CA GLY A 601 18.06 -7.91 3.32
C GLY A 601 17.94 -6.46 3.79
N GLY A 602 19.07 -5.82 4.11
CA GLY A 602 19.15 -4.45 4.60
C GLY A 602 19.80 -4.34 5.98
N ILE A 603 20.45 -3.21 6.19
CA ILE A 603 21.01 -2.77 7.47
C ILE A 603 20.49 -1.36 7.73
N TRP A 604 20.05 -1.09 8.96
CA TRP A 604 19.49 0.18 9.37
C TRP A 604 19.91 0.53 10.80
N HIS A 605 19.75 1.79 11.17
CA HIS A 605 19.92 2.23 12.54
C HIS A 605 18.56 2.62 13.15
N SER A 606 18.44 2.50 14.47
CA SER A 606 17.27 2.97 15.21
C SER A 606 17.67 3.39 16.63
N THR A 607 16.75 4.05 17.32
CA THR A 607 16.88 4.38 18.73
C THR A 607 15.69 3.79 19.48
N LEU A 608 15.93 3.31 20.70
CA LEU A 608 14.89 2.96 21.65
C LEU A 608 15.02 3.91 22.82
N VAL A 609 14.11 4.87 22.91
CA VAL A 609 14.05 5.84 23.99
C VAL A 609 12.68 5.76 24.63
N ALA A 610 12.62 5.36 25.90
CA ALA A 610 11.34 5.14 26.58
C ALA A 610 11.43 5.41 28.09
N PRO A 611 10.36 5.97 28.69
CA PRO A 611 10.26 6.03 30.14
C PRO A 611 10.06 4.62 30.70
N GLN A 612 10.71 4.31 31.82
CA GLN A 612 10.51 3.04 32.50
C GLN A 612 9.30 3.13 33.46
N THR A 613 8.36 2.19 33.35
CA THR A 613 7.17 2.15 34.23
C THR A 613 7.59 2.06 35.70
N ASN A 614 6.93 2.84 36.56
CA ASN A 614 7.21 2.91 38.01
C ASN A 614 8.65 3.31 38.36
N SER A 615 9.34 4.04 37.48
CA SER A 615 10.71 4.52 37.68
C SER A 615 10.87 5.93 37.10
N SER A 616 11.83 6.70 37.63
CA SER A 616 12.30 7.95 37.00
C SER A 616 13.38 7.72 35.94
N GLU A 617 13.84 6.47 35.80
CA GLU A 617 14.86 6.09 34.82
C GLU A 617 14.32 6.14 33.39
N THR A 618 15.23 6.43 32.47
CA THR A 618 15.00 6.37 31.03
C THR A 618 15.78 5.21 30.44
N ILE A 619 15.11 4.41 29.61
CA ILE A 619 15.76 3.47 28.71
C ILE A 619 16.16 4.26 27.47
N ALA A 620 17.45 4.27 27.13
CA ALA A 620 17.95 4.94 25.94
C ALA A 620 19.03 4.06 25.30
N LYS A 621 18.71 3.49 24.13
CA LYS A 621 19.61 2.62 23.37
C LYS A 621 19.68 3.08 21.92
N PHE A 622 20.86 2.94 21.31
CA PHE A 622 21.05 3.04 19.87
C PHE A 622 21.26 1.64 19.32
N PHE A 623 20.63 1.32 18.20
CA PHE A 623 20.78 0.03 17.55
C PHE A 623 21.33 0.20 16.15
N LEU A 624 22.30 -0.66 15.81
CA LEU A 624 22.58 -1.02 14.44
C LEU A 624 21.98 -2.40 14.20
N SER A 625 21.03 -2.48 13.27
CA SER A 625 20.23 -3.65 13.02
C SER A 625 20.43 -4.15 11.59
N GLY A 626 20.42 -5.45 11.41
CA GLY A 626 20.58 -6.08 10.10
C GLY A 626 19.74 -7.34 9.97
N LYS A 627 19.40 -7.67 8.73
CA LYS A 627 18.78 -8.96 8.40
C LYS A 627 19.44 -9.55 7.15
N ALA A 628 19.60 -10.87 7.14
CA ALA A 628 20.16 -11.61 6.00
C ALA A 628 19.65 -13.05 6.01
N THR A 629 19.72 -13.72 4.86
CA THR A 629 19.55 -15.18 4.86
C THR A 629 20.63 -15.82 5.72
N VAL A 630 20.36 -16.96 6.36
CA VAL A 630 21.34 -17.62 7.24
C VAL A 630 22.68 -17.87 6.53
N ALA A 631 22.64 -18.24 5.25
CA ALA A 631 23.83 -18.44 4.42
C ALA A 631 24.68 -17.16 4.22
N GLN A 632 24.04 -15.98 4.24
CA GLN A 632 24.70 -14.68 4.07
C GLN A 632 25.06 -14.00 5.41
N SER A 633 24.70 -14.58 6.55
CA SER A 633 24.98 -13.99 7.87
C SER A 633 26.46 -13.63 8.12
N PRO A 634 27.48 -14.42 7.67
CA PRO A 634 28.88 -14.02 7.85
C PRO A 634 29.22 -12.69 7.16
N GLU A 635 28.63 -12.45 5.99
CA GLU A 635 28.84 -11.24 5.21
C GLU A 635 28.14 -10.03 5.86
N MET A 636 26.92 -10.23 6.38
CA MET A 636 26.23 -9.21 7.18
C MET A 636 27.06 -8.78 8.39
N PHE A 637 27.64 -9.72 9.13
CA PHE A 637 28.52 -9.41 10.26
C PHE A 637 29.77 -8.63 9.83
N ALA A 638 30.41 -9.02 8.72
CA ALA A 638 31.57 -8.32 8.18
C ALA A 638 31.22 -6.86 7.82
N ILE A 639 30.09 -6.63 7.13
CA ILE A 639 29.62 -5.28 6.78
C ILE A 639 29.36 -4.45 8.04
N MET A 640 28.65 -4.99 9.04
CA MET A 640 28.37 -4.27 10.29
C MET A 640 29.66 -3.94 11.06
N GLN A 641 30.65 -4.84 11.02
CA GLN A 641 31.97 -4.59 11.60
C GLN A 641 32.70 -3.46 10.86
N ASP A 642 32.70 -3.47 9.52
CA ASP A 642 33.32 -2.41 8.71
C ASP A 642 32.66 -1.04 8.97
N MET A 643 31.34 -1.01 9.16
CA MET A 643 30.61 0.20 9.55
C MET A 643 31.02 0.71 10.93
N LEU A 644 30.94 -0.16 11.95
CA LEU A 644 31.17 0.23 13.34
C LEU A 644 32.64 0.60 13.61
N CYS A 645 33.58 -0.12 13.00
CA CYS A 645 35.01 0.02 13.27
C CYS A 645 35.77 0.80 12.19
N GLY A 646 35.21 0.91 10.98
CA GLY A 646 35.92 1.39 9.80
C GLY A 646 35.24 2.54 9.06
N VAL A 647 34.13 3.11 9.55
CA VAL A 647 33.46 4.24 8.88
C VAL A 647 34.42 5.42 8.62
N ALA A 648 34.40 5.94 7.40
CA ALA A 648 35.21 7.07 6.98
C ALA A 648 34.47 8.40 7.21
N LEU A 649 34.53 8.93 8.43
CA LEU A 649 33.79 10.14 8.84
C LEU A 649 34.37 11.45 8.28
N ASP A 650 35.64 11.46 7.84
CA ASP A 650 36.27 12.66 7.28
C ASP A 650 35.92 12.88 5.80
N ASN A 651 34.63 13.10 5.54
CA ASN A 651 34.13 13.50 4.24
C ASN A 651 33.09 14.62 4.40
N ARG A 652 33.59 15.86 4.47
CA ARG A 652 32.78 17.07 4.69
C ARG A 652 31.60 17.15 3.73
N ASP A 653 31.85 17.00 2.44
CA ASP A 653 30.83 17.22 1.40
C ASP A 653 29.73 16.17 1.48
N ARG A 654 30.09 14.91 1.75
CA ARG A 654 29.12 13.84 1.92
C ARG A 654 28.30 14.03 3.20
N PHE A 655 28.95 14.33 4.33
CA PHE A 655 28.22 14.57 5.57
C PHE A 655 27.29 15.78 5.44
N ARG A 656 27.72 16.86 4.78
CA ARG A 656 26.88 18.01 4.46
C ARG A 656 25.63 17.62 3.68
N GLN A 657 25.76 16.75 2.67
CA GLN A 657 24.61 16.23 1.92
C GLN A 657 23.64 15.45 2.83
N ILE A 658 24.15 14.63 3.75
CA ILE A 658 23.33 13.90 4.74
C ILE A 658 22.54 14.90 5.59
N VAL A 659 23.17 15.96 6.12
CA VAL A 659 22.52 16.98 6.94
C VAL A 659 21.47 17.78 6.14
N LEU A 660 21.77 18.16 4.89
CA LEU A 660 20.82 18.85 4.02
C LEU A 660 19.57 18.01 3.75
N LYS A 661 19.75 16.72 3.45
CA LYS A 661 18.63 15.78 3.26
C LYS A 661 17.81 15.62 4.55
N ALA A 662 18.47 15.54 5.71
CA ALA A 662 17.79 15.47 6.99
C ALA A 662 16.96 16.73 7.24
N LYS A 663 17.50 17.92 6.96
CA LYS A 663 16.80 19.20 7.10
C LYS A 663 15.59 19.26 6.19
N ALA A 664 15.76 18.96 4.91
CA ALA A 664 14.68 18.98 3.92
C ALA A 664 13.54 18.03 4.31
N ARG A 665 13.87 16.80 4.76
CA ARG A 665 12.87 15.83 5.25
C ARG A 665 12.10 16.37 6.46
N ASN A 666 12.78 16.97 7.43
CA ASN A 666 12.15 17.54 8.62
C ASN A 666 11.25 18.73 8.26
N GLU A 667 11.69 19.62 7.37
CA GLU A 667 10.89 20.77 6.90
C GLU A 667 9.64 20.32 6.13
N ALA A 668 9.78 19.32 5.26
CA ALA A 668 8.67 18.76 4.49
C ALA A 668 7.63 18.04 5.37
N ALA A 669 8.04 17.49 6.53
CA ALA A 669 7.14 16.80 7.45
C ALA A 669 6.30 17.74 8.33
N LEU A 670 6.71 19.00 8.52
CA LEU A 670 6.07 19.94 9.46
C LEU A 670 4.58 20.17 9.16
N VAL A 671 4.25 20.43 7.89
CA VAL A 671 2.88 20.73 7.47
C VAL A 671 1.98 19.48 7.50
N PRO A 672 2.33 18.36 6.83
CA PRO A 672 1.46 17.19 6.81
C PRO A 672 1.35 16.47 8.17
N SER A 673 2.34 16.63 9.07
CA SER A 673 2.37 15.98 10.39
C SER A 673 2.37 16.97 11.56
N GLY A 674 1.80 18.17 11.39
CA GLY A 674 1.87 19.24 12.39
C GLY A 674 1.31 18.86 13.77
N HIS A 675 0.29 18.01 13.81
CA HIS A 675 -0.27 17.48 15.07
C HIS A 675 0.76 16.66 15.86
N SER A 676 1.56 15.82 15.19
CA SER A 676 2.60 14.99 15.80
C SER A 676 3.72 15.87 16.34
N VAL A 677 4.16 16.86 15.56
CA VAL A 677 5.19 17.83 15.98
C VAL A 677 4.79 18.57 17.26
N VAL A 678 3.53 19.03 17.35
CA VAL A 678 3.01 19.70 18.56
C VAL A 678 2.95 18.73 19.74
N ALA A 679 2.49 17.50 19.52
CA ALA A 679 2.40 16.48 20.56
C ALA A 679 3.78 16.14 21.15
N ASP A 680 4.79 15.91 20.32
CA ASP A 680 6.15 15.59 20.75
C ASP A 680 6.77 16.76 21.53
N ARG A 681 6.58 17.98 21.03
CA ARG A 681 7.05 19.20 21.70
C ARG A 681 6.44 19.40 23.08
N ILE A 682 5.14 19.13 23.25
CA ILE A 682 4.46 19.19 24.54
C ILE A 682 4.99 18.08 25.46
N ARG A 683 5.14 16.85 24.92
CA ARG A 683 5.55 15.68 25.70
C ARG A 683 6.99 15.77 26.20
N ALA A 684 7.87 16.46 25.48
CA ALA A 684 9.25 16.71 25.89
C ALA A 684 9.38 17.35 27.28
N ALA A 685 8.34 18.03 27.77
CA ALA A 685 8.32 18.62 29.11
C ALA A 685 8.00 17.61 30.25
N PHE A 686 7.54 16.40 29.94
CA PHE A 686 7.06 15.44 30.95
C PHE A 686 8.12 14.46 31.46
N ASN A 687 9.09 14.06 30.63
CA ASN A 687 10.19 13.20 31.08
C ASN A 687 11.41 13.26 30.14
N THR A 688 12.53 12.72 30.63
CA THR A 688 13.82 12.71 29.93
C THR A 688 13.80 11.94 28.62
N ALA A 689 13.02 10.85 28.50
CA ALA A 689 12.90 10.08 27.26
C ALA A 689 12.32 10.95 26.13
N TYR A 690 11.20 11.62 26.40
CA TYR A 690 10.56 12.51 25.42
C TYR A 690 11.39 13.75 25.11
N TRP A 691 12.17 14.25 26.09
CA TRP A 691 13.14 15.30 25.82
C TRP A 691 14.23 14.84 24.85
N ILE A 692 14.78 13.63 25.01
CA ILE A 692 15.77 13.07 24.07
C ILE A 692 15.15 12.92 22.66
N GLU A 693 13.90 12.46 22.55
CA GLU A 693 13.20 12.38 21.26
C GLU A 693 13.08 13.75 20.59
N GLU A 694 12.77 14.81 21.34
CA GLU A 694 12.69 16.19 20.82
C GLU A 694 14.06 16.73 20.37
N GLU A 695 15.14 16.43 21.10
CA GLU A 695 16.52 16.83 20.73
C GLU A 695 17.05 16.08 19.51
N THR A 696 16.56 14.85 19.25
CA THR A 696 17.08 13.98 18.18
C THR A 696 16.20 13.93 16.93
N GLY A 697 14.89 14.17 17.05
CA GLY A 697 13.95 14.09 15.93
C GLY A 697 12.88 15.19 15.88
N GLY A 698 12.79 16.05 16.91
CA GLY A 698 11.76 17.08 17.01
C GLY A 698 12.14 18.44 16.41
N VAL A 699 11.48 19.50 16.90
CA VAL A 699 11.71 20.88 16.44
C VAL A 699 13.11 21.38 16.83
N ASN A 700 13.59 21.01 18.02
CA ASN A 700 14.96 21.32 18.45
C ASN A 700 15.99 20.71 17.50
N TYR A 701 15.77 19.46 17.07
CA TYR A 701 16.63 18.82 16.07
C TYR A 701 16.64 19.59 14.74
N LEU A 702 15.50 20.05 14.23
CA LEU A 702 15.46 20.88 13.02
C LEU A 702 16.28 22.19 13.18
N PHE A 703 16.18 22.86 14.33
CA PHE A 703 17.00 24.04 14.59
C PHE A 703 18.49 23.71 14.68
N PHE A 704 18.84 22.57 15.28
CA PHE A 704 20.20 22.06 15.28
C PHE A 704 20.72 21.81 13.85
N LEU A 705 19.96 21.13 12.99
CA LEU A 705 20.34 20.87 11.59
C LEU A 705 20.65 22.15 10.82
N ARG A 706 19.82 23.20 10.99
CA ARG A 706 20.03 24.51 10.35
C ARG A 706 21.36 25.15 10.76
N LYS A 707 21.70 25.08 12.05
CA LYS A 707 22.98 25.60 12.58
C LYS A 707 24.16 24.71 12.18
N LEU A 708 23.98 23.40 12.17
CA LEU A 708 25.02 22.44 11.84
C LEU A 708 25.52 22.64 10.39
N ILE A 709 24.61 22.94 9.45
CA ILE A 709 25.01 23.22 8.06
C ILE A 709 26.01 24.39 7.99
N GLN A 710 25.78 25.46 8.76
CA GLN A 710 26.70 26.60 8.83
C GLN A 710 28.03 26.18 9.46
N ARG A 711 27.99 25.42 10.56
CA ARG A 711 29.21 24.89 11.21
C ARG A 711 30.03 23.98 10.29
N ILE A 712 29.40 23.16 9.45
CA ILE A 712 30.12 22.31 8.49
C ILE A 712 30.87 23.17 7.46
N ASP A 713 30.27 24.27 7.03
CA ASP A 713 30.87 25.19 6.06
C ASP A 713 31.99 26.04 6.67
N GLU A 714 31.85 26.43 7.94
CA GLU A 714 32.76 27.34 8.65
C GLU A 714 33.87 26.62 9.43
N ASP A 715 33.60 25.45 10.02
CA ASP A 715 34.46 24.72 10.96
C ASP A 715 34.22 23.19 10.92
N TRP A 716 34.48 22.58 9.76
CA TRP A 716 34.44 21.12 9.59
C TRP A 716 35.28 20.35 10.62
N PRO A 717 36.52 20.75 10.98
CA PRO A 717 37.32 20.00 11.95
C PRO A 717 36.63 19.84 13.31
N SER A 718 35.91 20.86 13.79
CA SER A 718 35.12 20.75 15.03
C SER A 718 33.97 19.75 14.90
N VAL A 719 33.24 19.76 13.77
CA VAL A 719 32.14 18.83 13.52
C VAL A 719 32.65 17.39 13.41
N LEU A 720 33.76 17.18 12.70
CA LEU A 720 34.41 15.88 12.59
C LEU A 720 34.83 15.36 13.97
N GLN A 721 35.38 16.23 14.83
CA GLN A 721 35.75 15.86 16.19
C GLN A 721 34.55 15.38 17.02
N GLU A 722 33.37 16.01 16.87
CA GLU A 722 32.14 15.58 17.55
C GLU A 722 31.64 14.21 17.05
N LEU A 723 31.74 13.95 15.73
CA LEU A 723 31.42 12.63 15.15
C LEU A 723 32.38 11.54 15.62
N GLU A 724 33.68 11.85 15.66
CA GLU A 724 34.72 10.95 16.14
C GLU A 724 34.62 10.69 17.64
N GLN A 725 34.24 11.71 18.41
CA GLN A 725 33.93 11.54 19.83
C GLN A 725 32.75 10.61 20.02
N LEU A 726 31.69 10.72 19.22
CA LEU A 726 30.55 9.82 19.28
C LEU A 726 30.91 8.39 18.88
N ARG A 727 31.79 8.19 17.89
CA ARG A 727 32.31 6.86 17.49
C ARG A 727 33.14 6.19 18.58
N ALA A 728 33.84 6.97 19.41
CA ALA A 728 34.74 6.46 20.44
C ALA A 728 34.02 6.01 21.73
N LEU A 729 32.74 6.38 21.90
CA LEU A 729 31.87 5.97 23.01
C LEU A 729 31.26 4.60 22.75
#